data_AF-A0A968HKC3-F1
#
_entry.id   AF-A0A968HKC3-F1
#
_cell.length_a   1.000
_cell.length_b   1.000
_cell.length_c   1.000
_cell.angle_alpha   90.00
_cell.angle_beta   90.00
_cell.angle_gamma   90.00
#
_symmetry.space_group_name_H-M   'P 1'
#
loop_
_entity.id
_entity.type
_entity.pdbx_description
1 polymer ?
#
loop_
_entity_poly.entity_id
_entity_poly.type
_entity_poly.pdbx_seq_one_letter_code
_entity_poly.pdbx_strand_id
1 'polypeptide(L)'
;MPNYTVSGRIVAPDGTPVYDAQVQVLEIQSLSTEAELSSDRTDSDGRYLAAWTQSSVPNPWDFFVRATLGSDVADSSVISDPSDLSLTVDLVLGEGAYEGRTEWDRVTAKLTPLLGATAVKDVPVERLEWLARRADVFPLHLAAYIQAHRLADGHTVKPESCYAFLRAGLPSDLRGLLRAGEAAWESALRDAWSRHLLPLPGSGTEQDMDDEVVAEVAAMRELWVDAAVAEPSSGVNQRVIFDTAALDPNDQRTFAQLWLANEGDVDAFWAAVAGSSLSGQIDQLKFTVHAATLVGAHVGTLAALQEERDASNISTVADTAEWSVADWDAVLVARTVTPPDTIPGSGTEQRQTYARTLFNILEDAYPSASLRASIDRESTPPPSTEFVVTFLTNNPDFDIVESTVAHYLAGASSPWTGIDSEDQAQARANLETLQRVYRMTPRIGRYATTKVLLDQGITSATQVVASTRSEFVAKFGPLFVAGDHDGEALAGATWDNAAKIHATVIAMASQLALAKTNADFVPVVMPGSEAFAEATNGLSELEAILGNLDYCACEHCRSVFSPAAYLADLLAFLEQRPAEESDHALAVLLARRPDLEHILLDCANTNTVLPYIDLVNELLEDFIAGGLGASSKQTTWTAAELRLHPEHLDAAVYEGATLTQTVHPWTLPFSLPTVEARTYLQHLGVPRHELMRRFAPVSPSNEFIDAMAADILGLDAVTFTIVAGTYTGNRSTDNREYWGFADDPGNDGWALGLAGDIGEILLRGRLELPELRELLELDFIDSSPGEPLELQWDDSCELAEASISFLDAAALDRIHRFVRLQRATAIPGRMLNVLLRDVLGGTLDTTALRSLADIVRVKNRLRLSWDEVATFWADTIDARDYEKEPRSLYARRFLGKDFGPVDPNFVPDGAQLTGEAEPTEPVTDTELPACSRRSASARAISPCSPRPS
;
A
#
# COMPACT_ATOMS: atom_id res chain seq x y z
N MET A 1 -27.98 85.38 -18.40
CA MET A 1 -26.67 84.72 -18.54
C MET A 1 -26.65 83.59 -17.53
N PRO A 2 -26.23 82.36 -17.88
CA PRO A 2 -26.05 81.30 -16.90
C PRO A 2 -24.98 81.70 -15.88
N ASN A 3 -25.25 81.42 -14.60
CA ASN A 3 -24.28 81.57 -13.51
C ASN A 3 -23.69 80.20 -13.21
N TYR A 4 -22.37 80.11 -13.21
CA TYR A 4 -21.64 78.89 -12.88
C TYR A 4 -21.03 79.02 -11.49
N THR A 5 -21.08 77.93 -10.71
CA THR A 5 -20.51 77.85 -9.38
C THR A 5 -19.65 76.60 -9.24
N VAL A 6 -18.43 76.75 -8.73
CA VAL A 6 -17.55 75.64 -8.33
C VAL A 6 -17.28 75.75 -6.84
N SER A 7 -17.53 74.69 -6.09
CA SER A 7 -17.29 74.61 -4.65
C SER A 7 -16.41 73.43 -4.30
N GLY A 8 -15.80 73.41 -3.12
CA GLY A 8 -15.04 72.24 -2.69
C GLY A 8 -14.20 72.51 -1.45
N ARG A 9 -13.31 71.59 -1.14
CA ARG A 9 -12.40 71.62 0.02
C ARG A 9 -10.96 71.39 -0.41
N ILE A 10 -10.05 72.13 0.22
CA ILE A 10 -8.59 71.97 0.07
C ILE A 10 -8.00 71.47 1.38
N VAL A 11 -7.26 70.38 1.30
CA VAL A 11 -6.63 69.69 2.44
C VAL A 11 -5.15 69.43 2.16
N ALA A 12 -4.32 69.32 3.19
CA ALA A 12 -2.94 68.87 3.06
C ALA A 12 -2.88 67.32 2.91
N PRO A 13 -1.73 66.72 2.55
CA PRO A 13 -1.61 65.26 2.39
C PRO A 13 -2.00 64.44 3.65
N ASP A 14 -1.81 65.00 4.85
CA ASP A 14 -2.22 64.42 6.14
C ASP A 14 -3.73 64.57 6.45
N GLY A 15 -4.46 65.24 5.55
CA GLY A 15 -5.88 65.54 5.64
C GLY A 15 -6.28 66.66 6.59
N THR A 16 -5.32 67.49 7.01
CA THR A 16 -5.62 68.75 7.70
C THR A 16 -6.22 69.78 6.73
N PRO A 17 -7.21 70.60 7.15
CA PRO A 17 -7.80 71.62 6.28
C PRO A 17 -6.81 72.77 6.02
N VAL A 18 -6.67 73.19 4.76
CA VAL A 18 -5.77 74.27 4.38
C VAL A 18 -6.50 75.61 4.44
N TYR A 19 -6.12 76.46 5.40
CA TYR A 19 -6.68 77.80 5.56
C TYR A 19 -6.00 78.81 4.62
N ASP A 20 -6.79 79.73 4.05
CA ASP A 20 -6.32 80.88 3.27
C ASP A 20 -5.60 80.54 1.95
N ALA A 21 -5.82 79.35 1.38
CA ALA A 21 -5.34 79.01 0.04
C ALA A 21 -6.11 79.78 -1.03
N GLN A 22 -5.40 80.31 -2.03
CA GLN A 22 -5.99 80.98 -3.18
C GLN A 22 -6.51 79.96 -4.19
N VAL A 23 -7.78 80.04 -4.53
CA VAL A 23 -8.45 79.17 -5.50
C VAL A 23 -8.82 79.95 -6.74
N GLN A 24 -8.44 79.48 -7.92
CA GLN A 24 -8.71 80.11 -9.21
C GLN A 24 -9.41 79.11 -10.13
N VAL A 25 -10.45 79.56 -10.84
CA VAL A 25 -11.07 78.82 -11.94
C VAL A 25 -10.52 79.41 -13.24
N LEU A 26 -9.80 78.60 -14.01
CA LEU A 26 -9.03 79.03 -15.18
C LEU A 26 -9.59 78.38 -16.46
N GLU A 27 -10.07 79.21 -17.39
CA GLU A 27 -10.49 78.82 -18.74
C GLU A 27 -9.28 78.61 -19.66
N ILE A 28 -9.27 77.50 -20.39
CA ILE A 28 -8.23 77.20 -21.37
C ILE A 28 -8.65 77.83 -22.71
N GLN A 29 -8.01 78.94 -23.08
CA GLN A 29 -8.33 79.67 -24.32
C GLN A 29 -7.45 79.26 -25.51
N SER A 30 -6.25 78.74 -25.25
CA SER A 30 -5.37 78.15 -26.26
C SER A 30 -4.33 77.25 -25.60
N LEU A 31 -3.47 76.61 -26.39
CA LEU A 31 -2.37 75.76 -25.90
C LEU A 31 -1.38 76.46 -24.94
N SER A 32 -1.40 77.80 -24.86
CA SER A 32 -0.49 78.56 -24.01
C SER A 32 -1.14 79.73 -23.28
N THR A 33 -2.48 79.82 -23.27
CA THR A 33 -3.19 80.94 -22.64
C THR A 33 -4.35 80.45 -21.80
N GLU A 34 -4.27 80.78 -20.51
CA GLU A 34 -5.31 80.57 -19.51
C GLU A 34 -5.92 81.93 -19.14
N ALA A 35 -7.24 81.99 -18.95
CA ALA A 35 -7.94 83.19 -18.47
C ALA A 35 -8.69 82.89 -17.18
N GLU A 36 -8.54 83.74 -16.17
CA GLU A 36 -9.28 83.58 -14.92
C GLU A 36 -10.76 83.92 -15.13
N LEU A 37 -11.63 82.97 -14.80
CA LEU A 37 -13.08 83.13 -14.78
C LEU A 37 -13.57 83.64 -13.43
N SER A 38 -13.00 83.10 -12.35
CA SER A 38 -13.33 83.42 -10.96
C SER A 38 -12.18 83.07 -10.04
N SER A 39 -12.13 83.71 -8.87
CA SER A 39 -11.25 83.32 -7.77
C SER A 39 -11.98 83.39 -6.42
N ASP A 40 -11.49 82.63 -5.45
CA ASP A 40 -11.94 82.62 -4.05
C ASP A 40 -10.79 82.22 -3.10
N ARG A 41 -10.99 82.25 -1.77
CA ARG A 41 -10.04 81.75 -0.77
C ARG A 41 -10.68 80.77 0.20
N THR A 42 -9.91 79.81 0.70
CA THR A 42 -10.43 78.81 1.63
C THR A 42 -10.68 79.34 3.03
N ASP A 43 -11.78 78.89 3.64
CA ASP A 43 -12.12 79.16 5.05
C ASP A 43 -11.31 78.28 6.03
N SER A 44 -11.56 78.42 7.34
CA SER A 44 -10.86 77.64 8.40
C SER A 44 -11.11 76.14 8.34
N ASP A 45 -12.16 75.72 7.64
CA ASP A 45 -12.45 74.32 7.35
C ASP A 45 -11.89 73.90 5.99
N GLY A 46 -11.13 74.75 5.29
CA GLY A 46 -10.56 74.48 3.98
C GLY A 46 -11.55 74.58 2.81
N ARG A 47 -12.75 75.13 3.01
CA ARG A 47 -13.80 75.18 1.96
C ARG A 47 -13.73 76.44 1.12
N TYR A 48 -14.10 76.35 -0.16
CA TYR A 48 -14.20 77.48 -1.09
C TYR A 48 -15.47 77.41 -1.96
N LEU A 49 -15.88 78.56 -2.51
CA LEU A 49 -16.99 78.73 -3.45
C LEU A 49 -16.69 79.85 -4.47
N ALA A 50 -16.28 79.47 -5.68
CA ALA A 50 -16.05 80.37 -6.80
C ALA A 50 -17.29 80.45 -7.71
N ALA A 51 -17.75 81.66 -8.04
CA ALA A 51 -18.94 81.87 -8.86
C ALA A 51 -18.74 82.97 -9.92
N TRP A 52 -19.14 82.70 -11.16
CA TRP A 52 -19.04 83.66 -12.27
C TRP A 52 -20.22 83.58 -13.24
N THR A 53 -20.35 84.59 -14.11
CA THR A 53 -21.42 84.69 -15.11
C THR A 53 -20.84 84.77 -16.51
N GLN A 54 -21.26 83.90 -17.42
CA GLN A 54 -20.73 83.86 -18.79
C GLN A 54 -21.74 84.42 -19.80
N SER A 55 -21.32 85.42 -20.58
CA SER A 55 -22.16 86.07 -21.60
C SER A 55 -22.27 85.27 -22.90
N SER A 56 -21.24 84.49 -23.23
CA SER A 56 -21.20 83.56 -24.38
C SER A 56 -20.30 82.37 -24.02
N VAL A 57 -20.84 81.15 -24.12
CA VAL A 57 -20.08 79.92 -23.84
C VAL A 57 -19.33 79.52 -25.13
N PRO A 58 -17.99 79.42 -25.12
CA PRO A 58 -17.23 78.84 -26.21
C PRO A 58 -17.68 77.40 -26.50
N ASN A 59 -17.41 76.87 -27.70
CA ASN A 59 -17.64 75.45 -27.98
C ASN A 59 -16.48 74.93 -28.85
N PRO A 60 -15.64 74.01 -28.33
CA PRO A 60 -15.69 73.42 -26.97
C PRO A 60 -15.30 74.41 -25.86
N TRP A 61 -15.72 74.14 -24.63
CA TRP A 61 -15.41 74.97 -23.44
C TRP A 61 -14.72 74.15 -22.35
N ASP A 62 -13.47 74.51 -22.06
CA ASP A 62 -12.61 73.79 -21.11
C ASP A 62 -12.12 74.72 -19.99
N PHE A 63 -12.22 74.29 -18.73
CA PHE A 63 -11.60 74.97 -17.58
C PHE A 63 -11.13 73.99 -16.50
N PHE A 64 -10.32 74.45 -15.57
CA PHE A 64 -9.88 73.68 -14.40
C PHE A 64 -9.78 74.58 -13.16
N VAL A 65 -9.65 73.98 -11.98
CA VAL A 65 -9.48 74.68 -10.71
C VAL A 65 -8.04 74.54 -10.24
N ARG A 66 -7.42 75.66 -9.88
CA ARG A 66 -6.07 75.72 -9.30
C ARG A 66 -6.13 76.22 -7.87
N ALA A 67 -5.53 75.48 -6.95
CA ALA A 67 -5.29 75.89 -5.57
C ALA A 67 -3.82 76.28 -5.39
N THR A 68 -3.57 77.37 -4.66
CA THR A 68 -2.24 77.94 -4.46
C THR A 68 -2.07 78.43 -3.03
N LEU A 69 -1.03 77.99 -2.33
CA LEU A 69 -0.60 78.57 -1.05
C LEU A 69 0.93 78.60 -1.01
N GLY A 70 1.52 79.80 -1.05
CA GLY A 70 2.98 79.94 -1.10
C GLY A 70 3.56 79.38 -2.41
N SER A 71 4.42 78.36 -2.31
CA SER A 71 5.01 77.64 -3.45
C SER A 71 4.17 76.45 -3.93
N ASP A 72 3.18 76.02 -3.14
CA ASP A 72 2.44 74.80 -3.42
C ASP A 72 1.27 75.09 -4.36
N VAL A 73 1.19 74.31 -5.44
CA VAL A 73 0.18 74.44 -6.50
C VAL A 73 -0.47 73.07 -6.69
N ALA A 74 -1.80 73.02 -6.70
CA ALA A 74 -2.56 71.83 -7.03
C ALA A 74 -3.63 72.16 -8.08
N ASP A 75 -3.63 71.43 -9.18
CA ASP A 75 -4.59 71.60 -10.28
C ASP A 75 -5.59 70.43 -10.32
N SER A 76 -6.85 70.73 -10.56
CA SER A 76 -7.87 69.71 -10.85
C SER A 76 -7.64 69.11 -12.24
N SER A 77 -8.28 67.97 -12.50
CA SER A 77 -8.45 67.53 -13.90
C SER A 77 -9.22 68.58 -14.70
N VAL A 78 -8.97 68.64 -16.01
CA VAL A 78 -9.69 69.51 -16.94
C VAL A 78 -11.17 69.12 -16.99
N ILE A 79 -12.05 70.12 -16.94
CA ILE A 79 -13.49 70.00 -17.02
C ILE A 79 -13.91 70.53 -18.39
N SER A 80 -14.37 69.62 -19.25
CA SER A 80 -14.76 69.91 -20.64
C SER A 80 -16.27 69.90 -20.80
N ASP A 81 -16.80 70.91 -21.49
CA ASP A 81 -18.22 71.08 -21.85
C ASP A 81 -19.21 70.77 -20.70
N PRO A 82 -19.08 71.40 -19.52
CA PRO A 82 -19.91 71.04 -18.37
C PRO A 82 -21.39 71.35 -18.64
N SER A 83 -22.23 70.34 -18.45
CA SER A 83 -23.69 70.46 -18.53
C SER A 83 -24.31 71.13 -17.30
N ASP A 84 -23.61 71.09 -16.17
CA ASP A 84 -24.12 71.52 -14.87
C ASP A 84 -23.63 72.92 -14.51
N LEU A 85 -24.53 73.73 -13.97
CA LEU A 85 -24.23 75.09 -13.48
C LEU A 85 -23.51 75.09 -12.12
N SER A 86 -23.38 73.94 -11.47
CA SER A 86 -22.84 73.75 -10.13
C SER A 86 -21.95 72.52 -10.09
N LEU A 87 -20.66 72.68 -9.76
CA LEU A 87 -19.67 71.62 -9.70
C LEU A 87 -18.99 71.59 -8.33
N THR A 88 -18.55 70.40 -7.90
CA THR A 88 -17.74 70.24 -6.68
C THR A 88 -16.36 69.70 -7.04
N VAL A 89 -15.29 70.38 -6.62
CA VAL A 89 -13.89 70.01 -6.89
C VAL A 89 -13.07 70.13 -5.62
N ASP A 90 -12.65 68.99 -5.05
CA ASP A 90 -11.76 68.94 -3.90
C ASP A 90 -10.29 68.79 -4.37
N LEU A 91 -9.35 69.44 -3.68
CA LEU A 91 -7.92 69.42 -4.03
C LEU A 91 -7.05 69.12 -2.80
N VAL A 92 -5.90 68.50 -3.05
CA VAL A 92 -4.88 68.21 -2.02
C VAL A 92 -3.67 69.10 -2.31
N LEU A 93 -3.25 69.90 -1.34
CA LEU A 93 -2.18 70.89 -1.50
C LEU A 93 -0.91 70.43 -0.75
N GLY A 94 0.14 70.05 -1.49
CA GLY A 94 1.42 69.55 -0.97
C GLY A 94 1.99 68.39 -1.81
N GLU A 95 3.26 68.02 -1.59
CA GLU A 95 3.85 66.83 -2.22
C GLU A 95 3.38 65.55 -1.48
N GLY A 96 2.72 64.63 -2.19
CA GLY A 96 2.29 63.33 -1.66
C GLY A 96 0.86 62.95 -2.04
N ALA A 97 0.51 61.68 -1.83
CA ALA A 97 -0.87 61.22 -1.89
C ALA A 97 -1.59 61.55 -0.57
N TYR A 98 -2.91 61.75 -0.59
CA TYR A 98 -3.69 61.96 0.63
C TYR A 98 -3.76 60.66 1.46
N GLU A 99 -3.16 60.67 2.65
CA GLU A 99 -3.10 59.50 3.56
C GLU A 99 -4.11 59.59 4.72
N GLY A 100 -4.56 60.80 5.07
CA GLY A 100 -5.51 61.05 6.15
C GLY A 100 -4.93 60.85 7.56
N ARG A 101 -5.78 60.95 8.60
CA ARG A 101 -5.36 60.78 10.02
C ARG A 101 -5.06 59.33 10.38
N THR A 102 -4.07 59.11 11.25
CA THR A 102 -3.71 57.80 11.78
C THR A 102 -4.87 57.13 12.52
N GLU A 103 -4.83 55.81 12.68
CA GLU A 103 -5.85 55.10 13.47
C GLU A 103 -5.90 55.62 14.92
N TRP A 104 -4.75 55.79 15.56
CA TRP A 104 -4.62 56.32 16.92
C TRP A 104 -5.29 57.69 17.06
N ASP A 105 -5.02 58.62 16.15
CA ASP A 105 -5.59 59.97 16.19
C ASP A 105 -7.10 59.97 15.94
N ARG A 106 -7.59 59.08 15.06
CA ARG A 106 -9.03 58.92 14.80
C ARG A 106 -9.75 58.35 16.02
N VAL A 107 -9.18 57.33 16.66
CA VAL A 107 -9.74 56.71 17.87
C VAL A 107 -9.72 57.73 19.02
N THR A 108 -8.59 58.40 19.23
CA THR A 108 -8.44 59.43 20.27
C THR A 108 -9.46 60.55 20.08
N ALA A 109 -9.55 61.15 18.89
CA ALA A 109 -10.48 62.25 18.61
C ALA A 109 -11.96 61.87 18.80
N LYS A 110 -12.33 60.62 18.51
CA LYS A 110 -13.69 60.09 18.72
C LYS A 110 -13.99 59.81 20.20
N LEU A 111 -12.99 59.43 20.99
CA LEU A 111 -13.15 59.08 22.40
C LEU A 111 -13.06 60.27 23.36
N THR A 112 -12.14 61.22 23.12
CA THR A 112 -11.92 62.39 24.01
C THR A 112 -13.21 63.11 24.42
N PRO A 113 -14.17 63.46 23.53
CA PRO A 113 -15.38 64.17 23.92
C PRO A 113 -16.37 63.33 24.74
N LEU A 114 -16.22 61.99 24.76
CA LEU A 114 -17.11 61.06 25.45
C LEU A 114 -16.58 60.60 26.82
N LEU A 115 -15.28 60.77 27.09
CA LEU A 115 -14.64 60.30 28.32
C LEU A 115 -14.83 61.25 29.52
N GLY A 116 -15.07 62.54 29.29
CA GLY A 116 -15.25 63.53 30.36
C GLY A 116 -14.03 63.60 31.28
N ALA A 117 -14.20 63.27 32.58
CA ALA A 117 -13.12 63.25 33.58
C ALA A 117 -12.52 61.85 33.83
N THR A 118 -13.03 60.81 33.15
CA THR A 118 -12.54 59.43 33.33
C THR A 118 -11.28 59.21 32.50
N ALA A 119 -10.20 58.73 33.14
CA ALA A 119 -9.00 58.33 32.42
C ALA A 119 -9.27 57.06 31.60
N VAL A 120 -8.58 56.91 30.46
CA VAL A 120 -8.80 55.81 29.51
C VAL A 120 -8.64 54.43 30.18
N LYS A 121 -7.64 54.28 31.05
CA LYS A 121 -7.36 53.03 31.78
C LYS A 121 -8.49 52.61 32.73
N ASP A 122 -9.23 53.58 33.26
CA ASP A 122 -10.28 53.41 34.26
C ASP A 122 -11.67 53.16 33.63
N VAL A 123 -11.76 53.02 32.30
CA VAL A 123 -13.01 52.68 31.62
C VAL A 123 -13.44 51.26 32.03
N PRO A 124 -14.63 51.08 32.64
CA PRO A 124 -15.09 49.78 33.12
C PRO A 124 -15.53 48.87 31.97
N VAL A 125 -15.28 47.57 32.11
CA VAL A 125 -15.52 46.55 31.06
C VAL A 125 -16.98 46.56 30.58
N GLU A 126 -17.94 46.72 31.50
CA GLU A 126 -19.38 46.79 31.19
C GLU A 126 -19.81 48.00 30.31
N ARG A 127 -18.96 49.02 30.16
CA ARG A 127 -19.26 50.22 29.36
C ARG A 127 -18.58 50.23 27.99
N LEU A 128 -17.76 49.22 27.68
CA LEU A 128 -17.00 49.14 26.42
C LEU A 128 -17.91 49.07 25.19
N GLU A 129 -18.96 48.25 25.23
CA GLU A 129 -19.89 48.11 24.11
C GLU A 129 -20.66 49.40 23.84
N TRP A 130 -21.08 50.09 24.90
CA TRP A 130 -21.72 51.40 24.80
C TRP A 130 -20.77 52.44 24.21
N LEU A 131 -19.52 52.49 24.70
CA LEU A 131 -18.51 53.45 24.27
C LEU A 131 -18.12 53.22 22.80
N ALA A 132 -17.94 51.97 22.37
CA ALA A 132 -17.65 51.61 20.98
C ALA A 132 -18.75 52.11 20.03
N ARG A 133 -20.03 51.85 20.37
CA ARG A 133 -21.19 52.27 19.56
C ARG A 133 -21.36 53.80 19.54
N ARG A 134 -21.11 54.47 20.68
CA ARG A 134 -21.31 55.92 20.79
C ARG A 134 -20.18 56.72 20.13
N ALA A 135 -18.95 56.23 20.23
CA ALA A 135 -17.77 56.81 19.59
C ALA A 135 -17.66 56.43 18.10
N ASP A 136 -18.44 55.46 17.63
CA ASP A 136 -18.33 54.88 16.29
C ASP A 136 -16.91 54.35 16.04
N VAL A 137 -16.40 53.54 16.98
CA VAL A 137 -15.07 52.90 16.92
C VAL A 137 -15.26 51.39 16.94
N PHE A 138 -14.51 50.67 16.10
CA PHE A 138 -14.56 49.22 16.06
C PHE A 138 -14.19 48.61 17.43
N PRO A 139 -14.97 47.66 18.00
CA PRO A 139 -14.79 47.21 19.38
C PRO A 139 -13.39 46.70 19.72
N LEU A 140 -12.72 46.00 18.78
CA LEU A 140 -11.35 45.52 18.99
C LEU A 140 -10.32 46.65 19.05
N HIS A 141 -10.51 47.73 18.29
CA HIS A 141 -9.61 48.90 18.33
C HIS A 141 -9.79 49.64 19.66
N LEU A 142 -11.05 49.79 20.12
CA LEU A 142 -11.33 50.37 21.43
C LEU A 142 -10.73 49.52 22.57
N ALA A 143 -10.88 48.19 22.51
CA ALA A 143 -10.31 47.29 23.49
C ALA A 143 -8.78 47.36 23.51
N ALA A 144 -8.13 47.38 22.34
CA ALA A 144 -6.68 47.55 22.23
C ALA A 144 -6.23 48.91 22.78
N TYR A 145 -6.93 49.99 22.48
CA TYR A 145 -6.62 51.34 22.98
C TYR A 145 -6.68 51.41 24.51
N ILE A 146 -7.75 50.89 25.11
CA ILE A 146 -7.92 50.88 26.57
C ILE A 146 -6.90 49.94 27.24
N GLN A 147 -6.66 48.76 26.67
CA GLN A 147 -5.70 47.82 27.21
C GLN A 147 -4.28 48.35 27.12
N ALA A 148 -3.93 49.08 26.06
CA ALA A 148 -2.64 49.73 25.92
C ALA A 148 -2.39 50.76 27.04
N HIS A 149 -3.40 51.57 27.38
CA HIS A 149 -3.32 52.48 28.53
C HIS A 149 -3.24 51.77 29.88
N ARG A 150 -3.79 50.56 30.01
CA ARG A 150 -3.64 49.75 31.23
C ARG A 150 -2.27 49.10 31.33
N LEU A 151 -1.71 48.66 30.21
CA LEU A 151 -0.36 48.07 30.15
C LEU A 151 0.75 49.09 30.37
N ALA A 152 0.51 50.36 30.02
CA ALA A 152 1.46 51.46 30.26
C ALA A 152 1.33 52.10 31.66
N ASP A 153 0.27 51.77 32.43
CA ASP A 153 0.02 52.43 33.73
C ASP A 153 1.10 52.10 34.76
N GLY A 154 1.78 53.13 35.28
CA GLY A 154 2.87 52.96 36.24
C GLY A 154 4.19 52.48 35.65
N HIS A 155 4.31 52.45 34.32
CA HIS A 155 5.48 51.97 33.59
C HIS A 155 6.07 53.05 32.66
N THR A 156 7.30 52.83 32.19
CA THR A 156 8.02 53.78 31.33
C THR A 156 7.64 53.68 29.86
N VAL A 157 7.01 52.56 29.44
CA VAL A 157 6.54 52.33 28.07
C VAL A 157 5.31 53.19 27.75
N LYS A 158 5.23 53.72 26.53
CA LYS A 158 4.11 54.57 26.12
C LYS A 158 2.85 53.74 25.79
N PRO A 159 1.64 54.28 26.05
CA PRO A 159 0.39 53.67 25.58
C PRO A 159 0.36 53.46 24.06
N GLU A 160 0.93 54.38 23.29
CA GLU A 160 1.06 54.29 21.83
C GLU A 160 1.84 53.02 21.44
N SER A 161 2.97 52.76 22.10
CA SER A 161 3.81 51.56 21.89
C SER A 161 3.05 50.28 22.25
N CYS A 162 2.38 50.27 23.41
CA CYS A 162 1.53 49.14 23.79
C CYS A 162 0.39 48.91 22.79
N TYR A 163 -0.15 49.97 22.18
CA TYR A 163 -1.17 49.85 21.14
C TYR A 163 -0.61 49.24 19.86
N ALA A 164 0.59 49.64 19.42
CA ALA A 164 1.29 49.00 18.31
C ALA A 164 1.47 47.49 18.54
N PHE A 165 1.93 47.10 19.74
CA PHE A 165 2.12 45.69 20.09
C PHE A 165 0.83 44.88 19.96
N LEU A 166 -0.27 45.37 20.54
CA LEU A 166 -1.58 44.72 20.45
C LEU A 166 -2.09 44.64 19.00
N ARG A 167 -1.84 45.68 18.20
CA ARG A 167 -2.23 45.73 16.77
C ARG A 167 -1.35 44.87 15.86
N ALA A 168 -0.16 44.49 16.32
CA ALA A 168 0.69 43.49 15.68
C ALA A 168 0.33 42.04 16.08
N GLY A 169 -0.66 41.86 16.98
CA GLY A 169 -1.12 40.54 17.44
C GLY A 169 -0.34 40.00 18.64
N LEU A 170 0.46 40.83 19.32
CA LEU A 170 1.13 40.42 20.55
C LEU A 170 0.12 40.22 21.69
N PRO A 171 0.43 39.34 22.68
CA PRO A 171 -0.50 39.03 23.77
C PRO A 171 -0.91 40.27 24.58
N SER A 172 -2.16 40.27 25.05
CA SER A 172 -2.74 41.43 25.75
C SER A 172 -2.44 41.52 27.24
N ASP A 173 -1.74 40.53 27.79
CA ASP A 173 -1.25 40.53 29.17
C ASP A 173 0.25 40.83 29.20
N LEU A 174 0.71 41.45 30.29
CA LEU A 174 2.11 41.88 30.44
C LEU A 174 3.10 40.71 30.28
N ARG A 175 2.78 39.51 30.80
CA ARG A 175 3.69 38.35 30.70
C ARG A 175 3.84 37.88 29.26
N GLY A 176 2.74 37.76 28.52
CA GLY A 176 2.77 37.39 27.12
C GLY A 176 3.47 38.45 26.25
N LEU A 177 3.25 39.73 26.54
CA LEU A 177 3.94 40.85 25.88
C LEU A 177 5.45 40.78 26.08
N LEU A 178 5.91 40.52 27.31
CA LEU A 178 7.32 40.40 27.67
C LEU A 178 8.00 39.16 27.07
N ARG A 179 7.25 38.10 26.76
CA ARG A 179 7.76 36.90 26.08
C ARG A 179 7.96 37.08 24.57
N ALA A 180 7.37 38.10 23.96
CA ALA A 180 7.47 38.33 22.52
C ALA A 180 8.91 38.67 22.07
N GLY A 181 9.70 39.28 22.96
CA GLY A 181 11.11 39.62 22.71
C GLY A 181 11.31 40.88 21.86
N GLU A 182 12.54 41.36 21.83
CA GLU A 182 12.91 42.66 21.28
C GLU A 182 12.63 42.79 19.79
N ALA A 183 12.97 41.76 19.01
CA ALA A 183 12.70 41.75 17.58
C ALA A 183 11.20 41.88 17.26
N ALA A 184 10.33 41.30 18.10
CA ALA A 184 8.89 41.43 17.94
C ALA A 184 8.38 42.82 18.34
N TRP A 185 8.93 43.42 19.40
CA TRP A 185 8.59 44.78 19.82
C TRP A 185 9.03 45.81 18.77
N GLU A 186 10.27 45.73 18.30
CA GLU A 186 10.78 46.61 17.24
C GLU A 186 9.97 46.47 15.96
N SER A 187 9.75 45.23 15.50
CA SER A 187 8.95 44.96 14.31
C SER A 187 7.53 45.51 14.43
N ALA A 188 6.89 45.34 15.59
CA ALA A 188 5.54 45.86 15.84
C ALA A 188 5.48 47.40 15.82
N LEU A 189 6.49 48.10 16.35
CA LEU A 189 6.56 49.56 16.29
C LEU A 189 6.73 50.06 14.85
N ARG A 190 7.68 49.46 14.11
CA ARG A 190 7.94 49.82 12.71
C ARG A 190 6.74 49.52 11.79
N ASP A 191 6.08 48.38 12.00
CA ASP A 191 4.86 48.01 11.30
C ASP A 191 3.67 48.92 11.64
N ALA A 192 3.58 49.44 12.87
CA ALA A 192 2.54 50.38 13.23
C ALA A 192 2.67 51.72 12.48
N TRP A 193 3.89 52.19 12.22
CA TRP A 193 4.12 53.38 11.39
C TRP A 193 3.88 53.08 9.90
N SER A 194 4.35 51.95 9.38
CA SER A 194 4.15 51.60 7.96
C SER A 194 2.68 51.41 7.57
N ARG A 195 1.85 50.94 8.53
CA ARG A 195 0.40 50.78 8.37
C ARG A 195 -0.41 52.02 8.77
N HIS A 196 0.24 53.13 9.07
CA HIS A 196 -0.39 54.40 9.49
C HIS A 196 -1.30 54.25 10.73
N LEU A 197 -0.92 53.40 11.67
CA LEU A 197 -1.66 53.16 12.92
C LEU A 197 -1.33 54.20 13.99
N LEU A 198 -0.06 54.61 14.07
CA LEU A 198 0.46 55.59 15.02
C LEU A 198 0.99 56.84 14.30
N PRO A 199 0.99 58.01 14.96
CA PRO A 199 1.71 59.17 14.45
C PRO A 199 3.22 58.90 14.39
N LEU A 200 3.88 59.45 13.37
CA LEU A 200 5.33 59.40 13.26
C LEU A 200 5.97 60.21 14.40
N PRO A 201 7.03 59.70 15.05
CA PRO A 201 7.73 60.44 16.09
C PRO A 201 8.53 61.62 15.51
N GLY A 202 8.69 62.67 16.32
CA GLY A 202 9.51 63.83 15.97
C GLY A 202 9.08 64.53 14.68
N SER A 203 10.02 64.61 13.72
CA SER A 203 9.80 65.19 12.38
C SER A 203 9.45 64.14 11.30
N GLY A 204 9.30 62.87 11.69
CA GLY A 204 9.02 61.77 10.77
C GLY A 204 10.22 61.31 9.95
N THR A 205 11.44 61.66 10.38
CA THR A 205 12.67 61.13 9.78
C THR A 205 12.95 59.71 10.25
N GLU A 206 13.69 58.94 9.45
CA GLU A 206 14.13 57.58 9.82
C GLU A 206 14.91 57.58 11.14
N GLN A 207 15.72 58.63 11.39
CA GLN A 207 16.46 58.82 12.64
C GLN A 207 15.54 58.99 13.86
N ASP A 208 14.46 59.79 13.74
CA ASP A 208 13.50 59.98 14.84
C ASP A 208 12.75 58.68 15.16
N MET A 209 12.47 57.86 14.14
CA MET A 209 11.84 56.55 14.31
C MET A 209 12.78 55.56 15.00
N ASP A 210 14.06 55.54 14.62
CA ASP A 210 15.07 54.70 15.26
C ASP A 210 15.29 55.07 16.73
N ASP A 211 15.38 56.37 17.04
CA ASP A 211 15.56 56.85 18.41
C ASP A 211 14.36 56.47 19.31
N GLU A 212 13.14 56.55 18.77
CA GLU A 212 11.90 56.14 19.45
C GLU A 212 11.86 54.63 19.69
N VAL A 213 12.22 53.80 18.69
CA VAL A 213 12.33 52.34 18.87
C VAL A 213 13.31 52.01 19.99
N VAL A 214 14.50 52.63 19.99
CA VAL A 214 15.53 52.40 21.01
C VAL A 214 15.00 52.73 22.42
N ALA A 215 14.31 53.85 22.57
CA ALA A 215 13.76 54.27 23.86
C ALA A 215 12.68 53.30 24.38
N GLU A 216 11.74 52.90 23.51
CA GLU A 216 10.63 52.04 23.91
C GLU A 216 11.06 50.59 24.14
N VAL A 217 12.01 50.07 23.35
CA VAL A 217 12.65 48.77 23.60
C VAL A 217 13.41 48.78 24.94
N ALA A 218 14.12 49.87 25.26
CA ALA A 218 14.78 50.00 26.56
C ALA A 218 13.77 50.01 27.73
N ALA A 219 12.62 50.68 27.58
CA ALA A 219 11.55 50.66 28.58
C ALA A 219 10.98 49.23 28.78
N MET A 220 10.83 48.48 27.68
CA MET A 220 10.38 47.08 27.72
C MET A 220 11.42 46.14 28.36
N ARG A 221 12.72 46.37 28.16
CA ARG A 221 13.81 45.64 28.84
C ARG A 221 13.75 45.81 30.36
N GLU A 222 13.60 47.04 30.85
CA GLU A 222 13.49 47.30 32.29
C GLU A 222 12.26 46.61 32.90
N LEU A 223 11.12 46.65 32.21
CA LEU A 223 9.91 45.92 32.58
C LEU A 223 10.14 44.40 32.67
N TRP A 224 10.91 43.84 31.74
CA TRP A 224 11.25 42.42 31.75
C TRP A 224 12.10 42.05 32.96
N VAL A 225 13.15 42.84 33.23
CA VAL A 225 14.06 42.63 34.37
C VAL A 225 13.30 42.74 35.70
N ASP A 226 12.44 43.75 35.83
CA ASP A 226 11.63 43.92 37.04
C ASP A 226 10.63 42.78 37.23
N ALA A 227 10.02 42.28 36.16
CA ALA A 227 9.13 41.12 36.21
C ALA A 227 9.87 39.81 36.60
N ALA A 228 11.09 39.61 36.06
CA ALA A 228 11.92 38.45 36.36
C ALA A 228 12.35 38.39 37.84
N VAL A 229 12.49 39.55 38.48
CA VAL A 229 12.93 39.69 39.88
C VAL A 229 11.75 39.96 40.85
N ALA A 230 10.50 40.13 40.40
CA ALA A 230 9.35 40.35 41.29
C ALA A 230 8.89 39.09 42.07
N GLU A 231 8.24 39.27 43.23
CA GLU A 231 7.73 38.16 44.06
C GLU A 231 6.65 37.33 43.33
N PRO A 232 6.64 35.99 43.49
CA PRO A 232 5.73 35.13 42.75
C PRO A 232 4.30 35.20 43.32
N SER A 233 3.42 35.96 42.67
CA SER A 233 1.98 35.71 42.75
C SER A 233 1.64 34.57 41.77
N SER A 234 1.71 33.32 42.26
CA SER A 234 1.22 32.10 41.61
C SER A 234 1.66 31.90 40.14
N GLY A 235 2.82 31.28 39.96
CA GLY A 235 3.37 30.89 38.66
C GLY A 235 4.88 30.82 38.74
N VAL A 236 5.48 29.87 38.02
CA VAL A 236 6.94 29.69 37.92
C VAL A 236 7.56 31.01 37.46
N ASN A 237 8.17 31.76 38.38
CA ASN A 237 8.98 32.93 38.07
C ASN A 237 10.46 32.48 38.04
N GLN A 238 11.27 33.09 37.16
CA GLN A 238 12.72 32.88 37.10
C GLN A 238 13.40 33.14 38.46
N ARG A 239 12.82 34.01 39.29
CA ARG A 239 13.24 34.21 40.68
C ARG A 239 13.38 32.91 41.49
N VAL A 240 12.51 31.93 41.26
CA VAL A 240 12.55 30.65 41.99
C VAL A 240 13.76 29.79 41.59
N ILE A 241 14.21 29.91 40.35
CA ILE A 241 15.44 29.30 39.84
C ILE A 241 16.65 29.98 40.50
N PHE A 242 16.60 31.30 40.68
CA PHE A 242 17.68 32.03 41.33
C PHE A 242 17.73 31.82 42.85
N ASP A 243 16.57 31.68 43.50
CA ASP A 243 16.47 31.39 44.93
C ASP A 243 17.01 29.99 45.24
N THR A 244 16.77 29.01 44.37
CA THR A 244 17.44 27.70 44.46
C THR A 244 18.94 27.84 44.22
N ALA A 245 19.40 28.61 43.23
CA ALA A 245 20.83 28.89 43.05
C ALA A 245 21.49 29.73 44.18
N ALA A 246 20.74 30.10 45.24
CA ALA A 246 21.18 30.90 46.38
C ALA A 246 21.77 32.29 45.99
N LEU A 247 21.27 32.89 44.90
CA LEU A 247 21.69 34.23 44.47
C LEU A 247 21.04 35.33 45.32
N ASP A 248 21.80 36.38 45.62
CA ASP A 248 21.24 37.58 46.24
C ASP A 248 20.45 38.46 45.21
N PRO A 249 19.59 39.39 45.64
CA PRO A 249 18.76 40.17 44.73
C PRO A 249 19.52 41.01 43.68
N ASN A 250 20.77 41.41 43.95
CA ASN A 250 21.60 42.14 42.99
C ASN A 250 22.19 41.19 41.94
N ASP A 251 22.63 40.01 42.38
CA ASP A 251 23.11 38.94 41.51
C ASP A 251 21.97 38.41 40.60
N GLN A 252 20.75 38.29 41.14
CA GLN A 252 19.54 37.97 40.38
C GLN A 252 19.29 38.97 39.23
N ARG A 253 19.39 40.27 39.53
CA ARG A 253 19.19 41.32 38.53
C ARG A 253 20.29 41.32 37.48
N THR A 254 21.53 41.10 37.89
CA THR A 254 22.68 41.00 36.99
C THR A 254 22.53 39.82 36.03
N PHE A 255 22.11 38.65 36.54
CA PHE A 255 21.86 37.48 35.70
C PHE A 255 20.71 37.73 34.71
N ALA A 256 19.59 38.29 35.17
CA ALA A 256 18.44 38.60 34.33
C ALA A 256 18.81 39.57 33.18
N GLN A 257 19.62 40.59 33.47
CA GLN A 257 20.12 41.52 32.46
C GLN A 257 21.02 40.84 31.41
N LEU A 258 21.96 39.99 31.86
CA LEU A 258 22.85 39.25 30.96
C LEU A 258 22.08 38.21 30.13
N TRP A 259 21.06 37.58 30.71
CA TRP A 259 20.21 36.60 30.01
C TRP A 259 19.39 37.28 28.91
N LEU A 260 18.80 38.44 29.20
CA LEU A 260 18.02 39.21 28.23
C LEU A 260 18.89 39.78 27.11
N ALA A 261 20.10 40.26 27.44
CA ALA A 261 21.03 40.84 26.48
C ALA A 261 21.71 39.80 25.55
N ASN A 262 21.55 38.50 25.83
CA ASN A 262 22.20 37.47 25.04
C ASN A 262 21.36 37.05 23.84
N GLU A 263 21.76 37.50 22.66
CA GLU A 263 21.23 37.05 21.35
C GLU A 263 22.07 35.92 20.71
N GLY A 264 23.21 35.59 21.32
CA GLY A 264 24.16 34.59 20.83
C GLY A 264 23.91 33.17 21.34
N ASP A 265 24.81 32.25 20.99
CA ASP A 265 24.79 30.89 21.54
C ASP A 265 25.02 30.87 23.06
N VAL A 266 24.79 29.70 23.67
CA VAL A 266 24.89 29.56 25.13
C VAL A 266 26.34 29.74 25.62
N ASP A 267 27.35 29.52 24.77
CA ASP A 267 28.76 29.69 25.15
C ASP A 267 29.12 31.17 25.25
N ALA A 268 28.63 31.99 24.33
CA ALA A 268 28.72 33.44 24.38
C ALA A 268 28.03 34.00 25.64
N PHE A 269 26.87 33.46 26.00
CA PHE A 269 26.18 33.80 27.24
C PHE A 269 27.07 33.53 28.46
N TRP A 270 27.60 32.32 28.60
CA TRP A 270 28.44 31.97 29.75
C TRP A 270 29.76 32.73 29.79
N ALA A 271 30.32 33.11 28.64
CA ALA A 271 31.47 34.00 28.56
C ALA A 271 31.15 35.40 29.10
N ALA A 272 29.95 35.93 28.81
CA ALA A 272 29.49 37.21 29.35
C ALA A 272 29.27 37.14 30.87
N VAL A 273 28.69 36.04 31.39
CA VAL A 273 28.54 35.79 32.83
C VAL A 273 29.90 35.73 33.53
N ALA A 274 30.92 35.11 32.90
CA ALA A 274 32.29 35.05 33.42
C ALA A 274 32.97 36.42 33.56
N GLY A 275 32.55 37.42 32.79
CA GLY A 275 33.02 38.80 32.90
C GLY A 275 32.31 39.65 33.97
N SER A 276 31.30 39.10 34.67
CA SER A 276 30.44 39.81 35.63
C SER A 276 30.76 39.49 37.10
N SER A 277 29.99 40.05 38.04
CA SER A 277 30.08 39.71 39.47
C SER A 277 29.74 38.23 39.77
N LEU A 278 29.09 37.54 38.82
CA LEU A 278 28.61 36.16 38.97
C LEU A 278 29.67 35.09 38.64
N SER A 279 30.92 35.49 38.36
CA SER A 279 31.96 34.55 37.88
C SER A 279 32.21 33.37 38.82
N GLY A 280 32.08 33.57 40.14
CA GLY A 280 32.24 32.53 41.16
C GLY A 280 31.05 31.58 41.32
N GLN A 281 29.91 31.89 40.70
CA GLN A 281 28.66 31.13 40.81
C GLN A 281 28.30 30.40 39.51
N ILE A 282 29.16 30.48 38.47
CA ILE A 282 28.88 29.94 37.13
C ILE A 282 28.52 28.46 37.17
N ASP A 283 29.26 27.63 37.90
CA ASP A 283 29.00 26.19 37.92
C ASP A 283 27.66 25.87 38.61
N GLN A 284 27.29 26.64 39.64
CA GLN A 284 25.98 26.55 40.29
C GLN A 284 24.86 26.95 39.32
N LEU A 285 25.06 28.04 38.57
CA LEU A 285 24.08 28.58 37.64
C LEU A 285 23.90 27.65 36.43
N LYS A 286 24.99 27.13 35.85
CA LYS A 286 24.96 26.13 34.78
C LYS A 286 24.17 24.90 35.21
N PHE A 287 24.48 24.35 36.39
CA PHE A 287 23.74 23.22 36.93
C PHE A 287 22.26 23.55 37.12
N THR A 288 21.94 24.68 37.74
CA THR A 288 20.56 25.04 38.08
C THR A 288 19.72 25.31 36.84
N VAL A 289 20.28 25.98 35.82
CA VAL A 289 19.60 26.21 34.53
C VAL A 289 19.34 24.87 33.83
N HIS A 290 20.35 24.00 33.72
CA HIS A 290 20.17 22.68 33.10
C HIS A 290 19.16 21.81 33.87
N ALA A 291 19.23 21.80 35.20
CA ALA A 291 18.29 21.07 36.04
C ALA A 291 16.86 21.61 35.84
N ALA A 292 16.69 22.94 35.84
CA ALA A 292 15.39 23.60 35.68
C ALA A 292 14.75 23.29 34.32
N THR A 293 15.56 23.22 33.25
CA THR A 293 15.06 22.82 31.93
C THR A 293 14.55 21.39 31.90
N LEU A 294 15.19 20.47 32.63
CA LEU A 294 14.83 19.05 32.63
C LEU A 294 13.64 18.76 33.56
N VAL A 295 13.59 19.34 34.76
CA VAL A 295 12.52 19.06 35.74
C VAL A 295 11.35 20.04 35.70
N GLY A 296 11.27 20.89 34.66
CA GLY A 296 10.19 21.84 34.46
C GLY A 296 10.13 22.95 35.51
N ALA A 297 11.29 23.34 36.05
CA ALA A 297 11.44 24.31 37.13
C ALA A 297 10.62 24.00 38.40
N HIS A 298 10.34 22.73 38.67
CA HIS A 298 9.67 22.31 39.91
C HIS A 298 10.60 22.52 41.11
N VAL A 299 10.21 23.44 42.01
CA VAL A 299 11.06 23.96 43.10
C VAL A 299 11.59 22.87 44.01
N GLY A 300 10.72 21.96 44.45
CA GLY A 300 11.11 20.90 45.37
C GLY A 300 12.13 19.94 44.74
N THR A 301 12.00 19.67 43.44
CA THR A 301 12.92 18.79 42.72
C THR A 301 14.24 19.47 42.41
N LEU A 302 14.22 20.78 42.09
CA LEU A 302 15.43 21.56 41.91
C LEU A 302 16.26 21.63 43.19
N ALA A 303 15.61 21.90 44.33
CA ALA A 303 16.26 21.90 45.63
C ALA A 303 16.87 20.52 45.94
N ALA A 304 16.10 19.44 45.70
CA ALA A 304 16.60 18.08 45.89
C ALA A 304 17.85 17.78 45.03
N LEU A 305 17.85 18.15 43.75
CA LEU A 305 18.99 17.93 42.86
C LEU A 305 20.23 18.74 43.28
N GLN A 306 20.05 19.96 43.76
CA GLN A 306 21.16 20.73 44.32
C GLN A 306 21.70 20.09 45.60
N GLU A 307 20.84 19.60 46.49
CA GLU A 307 21.30 18.90 47.70
C GLU A 307 22.05 17.59 47.38
N GLU A 308 21.68 16.88 46.30
CA GLU A 308 22.43 15.71 45.80
C GLU A 308 23.80 16.12 45.24
N ARG A 309 23.88 17.28 44.57
CA ARG A 309 25.15 17.84 44.10
C ARG A 309 26.05 18.28 45.25
N ASP A 310 25.50 18.97 46.25
CA ASP A 310 26.25 19.40 47.44
C ASP A 310 26.73 18.20 48.27
N ALA A 311 25.96 17.12 48.29
CA ALA A 311 26.36 15.84 48.88
C ALA A 311 27.42 15.08 48.06
N SER A 312 27.82 15.59 46.88
CA SER A 312 28.72 14.93 45.93
C SER A 312 28.20 13.58 45.41
N ASN A 313 26.89 13.37 45.43
CA ASN A 313 26.26 12.19 44.83
C ASN A 313 26.13 12.34 43.31
N ILE A 314 26.03 13.58 42.83
CA ILE A 314 26.06 13.93 41.40
C ILE A 314 26.97 15.14 41.18
N SER A 315 27.58 15.21 40.01
CA SER A 315 28.35 16.36 39.53
C SER A 315 27.55 17.18 38.52
N THR A 316 26.82 16.49 37.65
CA THR A 316 25.95 17.09 36.62
C THR A 316 24.57 16.45 36.66
N VAL A 317 23.60 17.08 36.00
CA VAL A 317 22.26 16.48 35.88
C VAL A 317 22.28 15.22 35.01
N ALA A 318 23.25 15.10 34.08
CA ALA A 318 23.38 13.92 33.24
C ALA A 318 23.67 12.64 34.04
N ASP A 319 24.36 12.75 35.18
CA ASP A 319 24.66 11.63 36.08
C ASP A 319 23.36 10.95 36.58
N THR A 320 22.27 11.71 36.68
CA THR A 320 20.96 11.19 37.09
C THR A 320 20.23 10.41 35.99
N ALA A 321 20.74 10.41 34.74
CA ALA A 321 20.24 9.54 33.68
C ALA A 321 20.55 8.05 33.94
N GLU A 322 21.53 7.77 34.80
CA GLU A 322 21.89 6.41 35.19
C GLU A 322 20.92 5.82 36.24
N TRP A 323 20.24 6.70 36.96
CA TRP A 323 19.30 6.35 38.04
C TRP A 323 18.09 5.61 37.50
N SER A 324 17.68 4.56 38.21
CA SER A 324 16.42 3.86 37.95
C SER A 324 15.22 4.65 38.50
N VAL A 325 14.00 4.23 38.13
CA VAL A 325 12.77 4.78 38.73
C VAL A 325 12.77 4.62 40.26
N ALA A 326 13.35 3.53 40.78
CA ALA A 326 13.45 3.29 42.22
C ALA A 326 14.43 4.26 42.91
N ASP A 327 15.53 4.61 42.24
CA ASP A 327 16.50 5.59 42.74
C ASP A 327 15.88 6.99 42.81
N TRP A 328 15.16 7.39 41.75
CA TRP A 328 14.37 8.63 41.75
C TRP A 328 13.33 8.64 42.87
N ASP A 329 12.58 7.56 43.03
CA ASP A 329 11.57 7.42 44.08
C ASP A 329 12.17 7.54 45.49
N ALA A 330 13.38 6.99 45.69
CA ALA A 330 14.14 7.09 46.94
C ALA A 330 14.62 8.51 47.22
N VAL A 331 15.13 9.24 46.22
CA VAL A 331 15.55 10.64 46.36
C VAL A 331 14.34 11.53 46.71
N LEU A 332 13.20 11.35 46.03
CA LEU A 332 11.98 12.11 46.32
C LEU A 332 11.50 11.91 47.77
N VAL A 333 11.69 10.71 48.35
CA VAL A 333 11.39 10.43 49.77
C VAL A 333 12.42 11.08 50.69
N ALA A 334 13.70 10.85 50.43
CA ALA A 334 14.79 11.32 51.28
C ALA A 334 14.80 12.87 51.40
N ARG A 335 14.44 13.56 50.31
CA ARG A 335 14.41 15.02 50.21
C ARG A 335 13.02 15.62 50.44
N THR A 336 12.04 14.79 50.83
CA THR A 336 10.65 15.21 51.10
C THR A 336 10.03 16.06 49.99
N VAL A 337 10.26 15.68 48.73
CA VAL A 337 9.75 16.42 47.59
C VAL A 337 8.26 16.14 47.45
N THR A 338 7.44 17.18 47.42
CA THR A 338 6.01 17.07 47.09
C THR A 338 5.87 17.07 45.56
N PRO A 339 5.32 16.03 44.93
CA PRO A 339 5.11 16.01 43.48
C PRO A 339 4.22 17.18 43.01
N PRO A 340 4.38 17.66 41.75
CA PRO A 340 3.48 18.67 41.18
C PRO A 340 2.01 18.20 41.15
N ASP A 341 1.07 19.11 41.41
CA ASP A 341 -0.38 18.85 41.36
C ASP A 341 -0.87 18.38 39.98
N THR A 342 -0.09 18.63 38.92
CA THR A 342 -0.38 18.19 37.56
C THR A 342 -0.12 16.71 37.34
N ILE A 343 0.62 16.04 38.24
CA ILE A 343 0.90 14.60 38.15
C ILE A 343 -0.32 13.83 38.70
N PRO A 344 -0.89 12.88 37.92
CA PRO A 344 -2.04 12.10 38.36
C PRO A 344 -1.69 11.13 39.51
N GLY A 345 -2.72 10.75 40.28
CA GLY A 345 -2.60 9.83 41.43
C GLY A 345 -2.70 10.54 42.79
N SER A 346 -2.51 9.79 43.87
CA SER A 346 -2.47 10.37 45.23
C SER A 346 -1.41 9.72 46.13
N GLY A 347 -0.74 10.52 46.97
CA GLY A 347 0.25 10.03 47.93
C GLY A 347 1.43 9.29 47.28
N THR A 348 1.62 8.02 47.64
CA THR A 348 2.71 7.17 47.12
C THR A 348 2.63 6.96 45.61
N GLU A 349 1.42 6.74 45.07
CA GLU A 349 1.20 6.52 43.63
C GLU A 349 1.59 7.75 42.81
N GLN A 350 1.21 8.94 43.28
CA GLN A 350 1.57 10.21 42.63
C GLN A 350 3.10 10.42 42.59
N ARG A 351 3.79 10.09 43.68
CA ARG A 351 5.25 10.18 43.78
C ARG A 351 5.97 9.21 42.84
N GLN A 352 5.51 7.96 42.76
CA GLN A 352 6.09 6.96 41.85
C GLN A 352 5.85 7.32 40.38
N THR A 353 4.66 7.87 40.07
CA THR A 353 4.34 8.42 38.74
C THR A 353 5.28 9.58 38.40
N TYR A 354 5.58 10.45 39.38
CA TYR A 354 6.51 11.55 39.19
C TYR A 354 7.95 11.07 39.00
N ALA A 355 8.42 10.10 39.80
CA ALA A 355 9.74 9.47 39.64
C ALA A 355 9.93 8.89 38.22
N ARG A 356 8.90 8.21 37.72
CA ARG A 356 8.91 7.67 36.35
C ARG A 356 8.89 8.77 35.29
N THR A 357 8.17 9.86 35.53
CA THR A 357 8.17 11.02 34.62
C THR A 357 9.58 11.62 34.53
N LEU A 358 10.28 11.77 35.65
CA LEU A 358 11.66 12.25 35.69
C LEU A 358 12.61 11.29 34.96
N PHE A 359 12.49 9.99 35.20
CA PHE A 359 13.26 8.96 34.49
C PHE A 359 13.08 9.07 32.97
N ASN A 360 11.83 9.17 32.47
CA ASN A 360 11.56 9.25 31.04
C ASN A 360 12.11 10.54 30.41
N ILE A 361 12.04 11.67 31.12
CA ILE A 361 12.62 12.93 30.62
C ILE A 361 14.13 12.80 30.45
N LEU A 362 14.81 12.13 31.39
CA LEU A 362 16.25 11.94 31.29
C LEU A 362 16.67 10.84 30.34
N GLU A 363 15.87 9.78 30.17
CA GLU A 363 16.06 8.80 29.11
C GLU A 363 16.01 9.47 27.72
N ASP A 364 15.15 10.46 27.52
CA ASP A 364 15.06 11.19 26.25
C ASP A 364 16.16 12.24 26.10
N ALA A 365 16.59 12.90 27.18
CA ALA A 365 17.65 13.90 27.15
C ALA A 365 19.07 13.32 27.07
N TYR A 366 19.30 12.14 27.66
CA TYR A 366 20.60 11.46 27.73
C TYR A 366 20.46 9.96 27.38
N PRO A 367 20.04 9.64 26.14
CA PRO A 367 19.65 8.28 25.77
C PRO A 367 20.78 7.27 25.90
N SER A 368 22.01 7.63 25.54
CA SER A 368 23.18 6.73 25.65
C SER A 368 23.52 6.37 27.10
N ALA A 369 23.51 7.36 28.00
CA ALA A 369 23.82 7.15 29.41
C ALA A 369 22.73 6.29 30.09
N SER A 370 21.46 6.61 29.82
CA SER A 370 20.32 5.86 30.36
C SER A 370 20.26 4.42 29.82
N LEU A 371 20.53 4.22 28.53
CA LEU A 371 20.62 2.91 27.90
C LEU A 371 21.74 2.07 28.50
N ARG A 372 22.96 2.64 28.61
CA ARG A 372 24.11 1.96 29.21
C ARG A 372 23.78 1.49 30.63
N ALA A 373 23.31 2.41 31.49
CA ALA A 373 22.97 2.08 32.86
C ALA A 373 21.83 1.06 32.96
N SER A 374 20.89 1.09 32.02
CA SER A 374 19.78 0.12 31.99
C SER A 374 20.26 -1.28 31.60
N ILE A 375 21.19 -1.40 30.65
CA ILE A 375 21.82 -2.68 30.30
C ILE A 375 22.67 -3.21 31.46
N ASP A 376 23.47 -2.34 32.10
CA ASP A 376 24.33 -2.72 33.25
C ASP A 376 23.53 -3.24 34.45
N ARG A 377 22.29 -2.77 34.62
CA ARG A 377 21.38 -3.21 35.68
C ARG A 377 20.72 -4.56 35.41
N GLU A 378 20.71 -5.04 34.16
CA GLU A 378 20.09 -6.32 33.81
C GLU A 378 20.96 -7.50 34.28
N SER A 379 20.33 -8.49 34.91
CA SER A 379 21.01 -9.74 35.27
C SER A 379 21.27 -10.63 34.06
N THR A 380 20.42 -10.53 33.04
CA THR A 380 20.51 -11.27 31.77
C THR A 380 20.20 -10.32 30.61
N PRO A 381 21.17 -9.49 30.18
CA PRO A 381 20.97 -8.60 29.05
C PRO A 381 20.89 -9.39 27.72
N PRO A 382 20.20 -8.87 26.68
CA PRO A 382 20.13 -9.54 25.38
C PRO A 382 21.53 -9.77 24.78
N PRO A 383 21.81 -10.88 24.09
CA PRO A 383 23.12 -11.13 23.46
C PRO A 383 23.58 -9.99 22.54
N SER A 384 22.64 -9.31 21.87
CA SER A 384 22.90 -8.17 21.00
C SER A 384 23.41 -6.90 21.72
N THR A 385 23.54 -6.90 23.05
CA THR A 385 24.13 -5.79 23.82
C THR A 385 25.57 -6.06 24.26
N GLU A 386 26.14 -7.21 23.91
CA GLU A 386 27.54 -7.53 24.20
C GLU A 386 28.47 -6.46 23.58
N PHE A 387 29.47 -6.01 24.36
CA PHE A 387 30.40 -4.91 24.07
C PHE A 387 29.79 -3.50 23.95
N VAL A 388 28.47 -3.35 23.81
CA VAL A 388 27.82 -2.04 23.66
C VAL A 388 28.02 -1.16 24.89
N VAL A 389 27.88 -1.72 26.10
CA VAL A 389 28.12 -0.98 27.35
C VAL A 389 29.55 -0.44 27.37
N THR A 390 30.54 -1.29 27.06
CA THR A 390 31.95 -0.90 27.00
C THR A 390 32.16 0.23 25.98
N PHE A 391 31.52 0.13 24.81
CA PHE A 391 31.57 1.17 23.79
C PHE A 391 30.98 2.49 24.31
N LEU A 392 29.76 2.50 24.84
CA LEU A 392 29.10 3.71 25.36
C LEU A 392 29.86 4.33 26.55
N THR A 393 30.51 3.50 27.36
CA THR A 393 31.35 3.97 28.48
C THR A 393 32.56 4.77 28.00
N ASN A 394 33.21 4.32 26.92
CA ASN A 394 34.43 4.94 26.39
C ASN A 394 34.15 6.00 25.32
N ASN A 395 32.88 6.22 24.95
CA ASN A 395 32.44 7.15 23.92
C ASN A 395 31.27 8.02 24.43
N PRO A 396 31.49 8.90 25.42
CA PRO A 396 30.42 9.68 26.05
C PRO A 396 29.74 10.67 25.08
N ASP A 397 30.43 11.08 24.01
CA ASP A 397 29.90 11.97 22.99
C ASP A 397 29.02 11.25 21.94
N PHE A 398 28.97 9.91 21.97
CA PHE A 398 28.12 9.14 21.06
C PHE A 398 26.67 9.13 21.55
N ASP A 399 25.77 9.73 20.77
CA ASP A 399 24.33 9.67 21.00
C ASP A 399 23.68 8.51 20.22
N ILE A 400 23.12 7.52 20.92
CA ILE A 400 22.51 6.34 20.31
C ILE A 400 21.30 6.68 19.42
N VAL A 401 20.63 7.81 19.63
CA VAL A 401 19.45 8.26 18.87
C VAL A 401 19.85 9.19 17.72
N GLU A 402 20.80 10.10 17.91
CA GLU A 402 21.13 11.14 16.92
C GLU A 402 22.38 10.80 16.07
N SER A 403 23.34 10.05 16.62
CA SER A 403 24.61 9.78 15.93
C SER A 403 24.46 8.70 14.85
N THR A 404 25.19 8.84 13.76
CA THR A 404 25.35 7.76 12.76
C THR A 404 26.60 6.95 13.12
N VAL A 405 26.45 5.64 13.34
CA VAL A 405 27.54 4.77 13.81
C VAL A 405 28.78 4.89 12.91
N ALA A 406 28.64 4.74 11.59
CA ALA A 406 29.77 4.81 10.68
C ALA A 406 30.47 6.19 10.70
N HIS A 407 29.69 7.27 10.69
CA HIS A 407 30.22 8.64 10.74
C HIS A 407 31.02 8.90 12.02
N TYR A 408 30.47 8.51 13.17
CA TYR A 408 31.14 8.65 14.46
C TYR A 408 32.43 7.83 14.51
N LEU A 409 32.38 6.57 14.08
CA LEU A 409 33.56 5.69 14.06
C LEU A 409 34.67 6.19 13.14
N ALA A 410 34.33 6.86 12.03
CA ALA A 410 35.32 7.44 11.11
C ALA A 410 36.00 8.70 11.68
N GLY A 411 35.30 9.49 12.50
CA GLY A 411 35.85 10.68 13.15
C GLY A 411 36.59 10.42 14.47
N ALA A 412 36.28 9.31 15.13
CA ALA A 412 36.87 8.94 16.43
C ALA A 412 38.31 8.41 16.29
N SER A 413 39.20 8.84 17.18
CA SER A 413 40.61 8.41 17.19
C SER A 413 40.81 7.00 17.77
N SER A 414 40.06 6.66 18.84
CA SER A 414 40.14 5.36 19.53
C SER A 414 38.74 4.84 19.98
N PRO A 415 37.79 4.65 19.05
CA PRO A 415 36.40 4.32 19.40
C PRO A 415 36.21 2.97 20.10
N TRP A 416 37.16 2.04 19.94
CA TRP A 416 37.08 0.66 20.47
C TRP A 416 37.90 0.46 21.75
N THR A 417 38.15 1.52 22.51
CA THR A 417 38.89 1.40 23.78
C THR A 417 38.18 0.39 24.69
N GLY A 418 38.92 -0.62 25.17
CA GLY A 418 38.39 -1.71 26.01
C GLY A 418 37.73 -2.87 25.25
N ILE A 419 37.78 -2.89 23.91
CA ILE A 419 37.27 -3.98 23.06
C ILE A 419 38.42 -4.50 22.17
N ASP A 420 38.69 -5.80 22.27
CA ASP A 420 39.78 -6.45 21.53
C ASP A 420 39.51 -6.47 20.02
N SER A 421 40.56 -6.47 19.20
CA SER A 421 40.44 -6.34 17.74
C SER A 421 39.64 -7.46 17.07
N GLU A 422 39.60 -8.65 17.66
CA GLU A 422 38.80 -9.77 17.16
C GLU A 422 37.30 -9.58 17.39
N ASP A 423 36.92 -8.82 18.42
CA ASP A 423 35.53 -8.58 18.81
C ASP A 423 34.93 -7.31 18.19
N GLN A 424 35.75 -6.42 17.63
CA GLN A 424 35.30 -5.13 17.09
C GLN A 424 34.21 -5.26 16.01
N ALA A 425 34.27 -6.29 15.17
CA ALA A 425 33.24 -6.54 14.16
C ALA A 425 31.89 -6.91 14.80
N GLN A 426 31.92 -7.75 15.83
CA GLN A 426 30.71 -8.12 16.59
C GLN A 426 30.16 -6.94 17.38
N ALA A 427 31.04 -6.17 18.05
CA ALA A 427 30.66 -4.97 18.79
C ALA A 427 29.95 -3.94 17.89
N ARG A 428 30.47 -3.74 16.67
CA ARG A 428 29.83 -2.89 15.65
C ARG A 428 28.44 -3.41 15.26
N ALA A 429 28.33 -4.70 14.91
CA ALA A 429 27.05 -5.30 14.50
C ALA A 429 25.98 -5.23 15.60
N ASN A 430 26.40 -5.44 16.85
CA ASN A 430 25.56 -5.30 18.04
C ASN A 430 25.10 -3.84 18.25
N LEU A 431 26.01 -2.87 18.14
CA LEU A 431 25.70 -1.45 18.26
C LEU A 431 24.70 -1.00 17.17
N GLU A 432 24.90 -1.41 15.92
CA GLU A 432 24.00 -1.10 14.80
C GLU A 432 22.61 -1.73 15.00
N THR A 433 22.56 -2.98 15.47
CA THR A 433 21.31 -3.68 15.78
C THR A 433 20.55 -2.99 16.91
N LEU A 434 21.23 -2.70 18.02
CA LEU A 434 20.62 -2.04 19.16
C LEU A 434 20.14 -0.62 18.80
N GLN A 435 20.95 0.17 18.09
CA GLN A 435 20.55 1.51 17.63
C GLN A 435 19.27 1.45 16.78
N ARG A 436 19.20 0.48 15.85
CA ARG A 436 18.04 0.32 14.96
C ARG A 436 16.77 0.03 15.75
N VAL A 437 16.82 -0.89 16.71
CA VAL A 437 15.67 -1.23 17.57
C VAL A 437 15.35 -0.11 18.56
N TYR A 438 16.35 0.55 19.13
CA TYR A 438 16.15 1.65 20.08
C TYR A 438 15.51 2.89 19.42
N ARG A 439 15.81 3.17 18.15
CA ARG A 439 15.21 4.28 17.39
C ARG A 439 13.75 4.05 16.98
N MET A 440 13.30 2.81 16.86
CA MET A 440 11.90 2.50 16.50
C MET A 440 10.97 2.48 17.72
N THR A 441 11.50 2.36 18.93
CA THR A 441 10.69 2.29 20.14
C THR A 441 10.23 3.68 20.60
N PRO A 442 9.05 3.78 21.25
CA PRO A 442 8.52 5.06 21.74
C PRO A 442 9.47 5.75 22.73
N ARG A 443 9.34 7.07 22.86
CA ARG A 443 10.11 7.87 23.85
C ARG A 443 9.85 7.48 25.31
N ILE A 444 8.77 6.75 25.57
CA ILE A 444 8.39 6.31 26.92
C ILE A 444 8.65 4.80 27.03
N GLY A 445 9.38 4.39 28.06
CA GLY A 445 9.71 2.98 28.27
C GLY A 445 10.64 2.40 27.20
N ARG A 446 11.50 3.25 26.61
CA ARG A 446 12.22 2.95 25.37
C ARG A 446 13.11 1.73 25.51
N TYR A 447 13.90 1.64 26.58
CA TYR A 447 14.73 0.47 26.84
C TYR A 447 13.91 -0.81 27.08
N ALA A 448 12.85 -0.73 27.88
CA ALA A 448 12.02 -1.90 28.21
C ALA A 448 11.39 -2.50 26.94
N THR A 449 10.86 -1.67 26.04
CA THR A 449 10.36 -2.11 24.73
C THR A 449 11.49 -2.68 23.87
N THR A 450 12.65 -2.02 23.83
CA THR A 450 13.82 -2.47 23.04
C THR A 450 14.29 -3.85 23.47
N LYS A 451 14.39 -4.09 24.78
CA LYS A 451 14.77 -5.38 25.35
C LYS A 451 13.83 -6.49 24.90
N VAL A 452 12.51 -6.29 25.03
CA VAL A 452 11.51 -7.29 24.63
C VAL A 452 11.61 -7.61 23.14
N LEU A 453 11.82 -6.61 22.28
CA LEU A 453 12.00 -6.83 20.84
C LEU A 453 13.24 -7.68 20.54
N LEU A 454 14.39 -7.35 21.17
CA LEU A 454 15.63 -8.09 20.99
C LEU A 454 15.54 -9.54 21.53
N ASP A 455 14.91 -9.74 22.68
CA ASP A 455 14.68 -11.08 23.27
C ASP A 455 13.80 -11.95 22.36
N GLN A 456 12.93 -11.34 21.55
CA GLN A 456 12.08 -12.02 20.57
C GLN A 456 12.71 -12.09 19.17
N GLY A 457 13.98 -11.69 19.01
CA GLY A 457 14.69 -11.71 17.74
C GLY A 457 14.25 -10.65 16.72
N ILE A 458 13.47 -9.65 17.15
CA ILE A 458 13.09 -8.51 16.31
C ILE A 458 14.23 -7.51 16.30
N THR A 459 14.85 -7.37 15.14
CA THR A 459 16.04 -6.53 14.95
C THR A 459 15.81 -5.38 13.99
N SER A 460 14.70 -5.32 13.24
CA SER A 460 14.47 -4.31 12.19
C SER A 460 13.00 -3.86 12.06
N ALA A 461 12.80 -2.66 11.50
CA ALA A 461 11.46 -2.12 11.26
C ALA A 461 10.68 -2.98 10.25
N THR A 462 11.37 -3.57 9.26
CA THR A 462 10.79 -4.47 8.27
C THR A 462 10.15 -5.71 8.92
N GLN A 463 10.80 -6.30 9.93
CA GLN A 463 10.24 -7.45 10.67
C GLN A 463 8.98 -7.08 11.48
N VAL A 464 8.87 -5.83 11.96
CA VAL A 464 7.69 -5.34 12.67
C VAL A 464 6.51 -5.19 11.69
N VAL A 465 6.73 -4.55 10.54
CA VAL A 465 5.68 -4.28 9.54
C VAL A 465 5.31 -5.48 8.67
N ALA A 466 6.06 -6.59 8.77
CA ALA A 466 5.68 -7.86 8.14
C ALA A 466 4.35 -8.42 8.69
N SER A 467 3.98 -8.01 9.91
CA SER A 467 2.67 -8.27 10.50
C SER A 467 1.79 -7.01 10.50
N THR A 468 0.47 -7.19 10.49
CA THR A 468 -0.45 -6.07 10.65
C THR A 468 -0.33 -5.47 12.05
N ARG A 469 -0.71 -4.20 12.20
CA ARG A 469 -0.70 -3.51 13.51
C ARG A 469 -1.46 -4.31 14.58
N SER A 470 -2.62 -4.88 14.23
CA SER A 470 -3.43 -5.67 15.16
C SER A 470 -2.76 -6.97 15.58
N GLU A 471 -2.14 -7.70 14.65
CA GLU A 471 -1.39 -8.93 14.95
C GLU A 471 -0.17 -8.63 15.83
N PHE A 472 0.56 -7.56 15.51
CA PHE A 472 1.72 -7.13 16.29
C PHE A 472 1.33 -6.76 17.72
N VAL A 473 0.28 -5.94 17.89
CA VAL A 473 -0.22 -5.55 19.21
C VAL A 473 -0.70 -6.75 20.01
N ALA A 474 -1.44 -7.68 19.39
CA ALA A 474 -1.91 -8.88 20.07
C ALA A 474 -0.75 -9.79 20.53
N LYS A 475 0.32 -9.89 19.73
CA LYS A 475 1.49 -10.74 20.04
C LYS A 475 2.43 -10.11 21.07
N PHE A 476 2.76 -8.84 20.92
CA PHE A 476 3.80 -8.17 21.73
C PHE A 476 3.25 -7.31 22.87
N GLY A 477 2.00 -6.84 22.78
CA GLY A 477 1.35 -6.06 23.83
C GLY A 477 1.44 -6.72 25.21
N PRO A 478 1.13 -8.03 25.36
CA PRO A 478 1.26 -8.73 26.64
C PRO A 478 2.71 -8.95 27.13
N LEU A 479 3.70 -8.85 26.24
CA LEU A 479 5.12 -9.05 26.56
C LEU A 479 5.80 -7.78 27.05
N PHE A 480 5.25 -6.61 26.69
CA PHE A 480 5.72 -5.35 27.26
C PHE A 480 5.29 -5.28 28.72
N VAL A 481 6.24 -5.56 29.61
CA VAL A 481 6.04 -5.67 31.06
C VAL A 481 5.25 -4.45 31.54
N ALA A 482 4.05 -4.70 32.06
CA ALA A 482 3.13 -3.68 32.53
C ALA A 482 3.74 -2.93 33.74
N GLY A 483 4.37 -1.79 33.47
CA GLY A 483 4.39 -0.66 34.40
C GLY A 483 3.04 0.07 34.38
N ASP A 484 3.03 1.39 34.62
CA ASP A 484 1.83 2.25 34.45
C ASP A 484 1.56 2.61 32.96
N HIS A 485 2.09 1.80 32.04
CA HIS A 485 1.95 2.00 30.61
C HIS A 485 1.10 0.88 30.04
N ASP A 486 0.17 1.24 29.17
CA ASP A 486 -0.59 0.28 28.41
C ASP A 486 0.34 -0.40 27.39
N GLY A 487 0.61 -1.70 27.61
CA GLY A 487 1.47 -2.52 26.76
C GLY A 487 0.96 -2.59 25.32
N GLU A 488 -0.37 -2.57 25.11
CA GLU A 488 -0.96 -2.52 23.78
C GLU A 488 -0.70 -1.16 23.11
N ALA A 489 -0.76 -0.06 23.88
CA ALA A 489 -0.44 1.27 23.38
C ALA A 489 1.04 1.38 22.99
N LEU A 490 1.96 0.82 23.79
CA LEU A 490 3.40 0.78 23.46
C LEU A 490 3.65 -0.05 22.21
N ALA A 491 3.02 -1.22 22.09
CA ALA A 491 3.10 -2.06 20.89
C ALA A 491 2.59 -1.31 19.65
N GLY A 492 1.46 -0.64 19.78
CA GLY A 492 0.86 0.16 18.72
C GLY A 492 1.79 1.29 18.27
N ALA A 493 2.32 2.07 19.20
CA ALA A 493 3.25 3.15 18.91
C ALA A 493 4.57 2.67 18.30
N THR A 494 5.08 1.51 18.75
CA THR A 494 6.26 0.86 18.16
C THR A 494 6.01 0.47 16.71
N TRP A 495 4.84 -0.13 16.42
CA TRP A 495 4.45 -0.47 15.05
C TRP A 495 4.30 0.78 14.18
N ASP A 496 3.64 1.83 14.69
CA ASP A 496 3.44 3.09 13.98
C ASP A 496 4.78 3.76 13.63
N ASN A 497 5.75 3.75 14.55
CA ASN A 497 7.11 4.23 14.33
C ASN A 497 7.86 3.37 13.31
N ALA A 498 7.78 2.04 13.42
CA ALA A 498 8.41 1.11 12.48
C ALA A 498 7.86 1.28 11.06
N ALA A 499 6.54 1.47 10.91
CA ALA A 499 5.89 1.76 9.64
C ALA A 499 6.40 3.08 9.03
N LYS A 500 6.53 4.13 9.84
CA LYS A 500 7.11 5.41 9.41
C LYS A 500 8.56 5.25 8.96
N ILE A 501 9.40 4.58 9.75
CA ILE A 501 10.81 4.35 9.42
C ILE A 501 10.92 3.55 8.13
N HIS A 502 10.21 2.43 8.02
CA HIS A 502 10.24 1.55 6.84
C HIS A 502 9.80 2.31 5.58
N ALA A 503 8.67 3.02 5.62
CA ALA A 503 8.18 3.80 4.49
C ALA A 503 9.15 4.93 4.10
N THR A 504 9.75 5.61 5.09
CA THR A 504 10.73 6.68 4.83
C THR A 504 11.98 6.14 4.16
N VAL A 505 12.51 5.01 4.63
CA VAL A 505 13.69 4.36 4.04
C VAL A 505 13.42 3.92 2.61
N ILE A 506 12.28 3.28 2.34
CA ILE A 506 11.90 2.88 0.97
C ILE A 506 11.73 4.09 0.05
N ALA A 507 11.07 5.16 0.53
CA ALA A 507 10.89 6.38 -0.23
C ALA A 507 12.23 7.06 -0.57
N MET A 508 13.12 7.20 0.42
CA MET A 508 14.45 7.80 0.23
C MET A 508 15.33 6.95 -0.68
N ALA A 509 15.36 5.63 -0.49
CA ALA A 509 16.12 4.73 -1.36
C ALA A 509 15.61 4.78 -2.81
N SER A 510 14.30 4.83 -3.02
CA SER A 510 13.68 4.98 -4.33
C SER A 510 14.03 6.32 -4.99
N GLN A 511 13.95 7.42 -4.23
CA GLN A 511 14.33 8.75 -4.71
C GLN A 511 15.80 8.82 -5.08
N LEU A 512 16.68 8.24 -4.27
CA LEU A 512 18.11 8.16 -4.54
C LEU A 512 18.41 7.35 -5.81
N ALA A 513 17.78 6.17 -5.95
CA ALA A 513 17.92 5.34 -7.13
C ALA A 513 17.49 6.10 -8.39
N LEU A 514 16.35 6.81 -8.33
CA LEU A 514 15.87 7.64 -9.44
C LEU A 514 16.82 8.82 -9.73
N ALA A 515 17.33 9.52 -8.71
CA ALA A 515 18.26 10.64 -8.89
C ALA A 515 19.56 10.22 -9.60
N LYS A 516 20.10 9.03 -9.30
CA LYS A 516 21.31 8.50 -9.98
C LYS A 516 21.06 8.06 -11.43
N THR A 517 19.81 7.84 -11.87
CA THR A 517 19.53 7.36 -13.24
C THR A 517 19.61 8.43 -14.33
N ASN A 518 19.82 9.72 -14.00
CA ASN A 518 19.75 10.82 -14.98
C ASN A 518 18.49 10.77 -15.86
N ALA A 519 17.41 10.15 -15.39
CA ALA A 519 16.15 10.14 -16.11
C ALA A 519 15.63 11.58 -16.14
N ASP A 520 15.45 12.14 -17.35
CA ASP A 520 14.97 13.50 -17.64
C ASP A 520 13.62 13.90 -16.97
N PHE A 521 13.06 13.04 -16.12
CA PHE A 521 11.69 13.11 -15.62
C PHE A 521 11.53 13.46 -14.14
N VAL A 522 12.60 13.73 -13.39
CA VAL A 522 12.44 14.10 -11.97
C VAL A 522 13.09 15.45 -11.66
N PRO A 523 12.33 16.56 -11.66
CA PRO A 523 12.78 17.81 -11.08
C PRO A 523 12.69 17.67 -9.56
N VAL A 524 13.54 16.85 -8.95
CA VAL A 524 13.72 16.88 -7.50
C VAL A 524 14.68 18.02 -7.21
N VAL A 525 14.17 19.26 -7.25
CA VAL A 525 14.83 20.37 -6.57
C VAL A 525 14.55 20.18 -5.08
N MET A 526 15.24 19.22 -4.46
CA MET A 526 15.38 19.20 -3.01
C MET A 526 16.38 20.31 -2.67
N PRO A 527 16.01 21.30 -1.83
CA PRO A 527 16.98 22.24 -1.29
C PRO A 527 18.12 21.44 -0.65
N GLY A 528 19.35 21.58 -1.16
CA GLY A 528 20.51 20.80 -0.71
C GLY A 528 20.88 19.58 -1.56
N SER A 529 20.30 19.36 -2.74
CA SER A 529 20.71 18.27 -3.66
C SER A 529 22.19 18.37 -4.07
N GLU A 530 22.73 19.59 -4.21
CA GLU A 530 24.17 19.82 -4.41
C GLU A 530 25.00 19.37 -3.20
N ALA A 531 24.51 19.64 -1.98
CA ALA A 531 25.17 19.18 -0.75
C ALA A 531 25.15 17.64 -0.60
N PHE A 532 24.15 16.95 -1.16
CA PHE A 532 24.12 15.49 -1.21
C PHE A 532 25.13 14.92 -2.22
N ALA A 533 25.32 15.59 -3.37
CA ALA A 533 26.35 15.23 -4.34
C ALA A 533 27.78 15.49 -3.81
N GLU A 534 27.94 16.50 -2.94
CA GLU A 534 29.20 16.83 -2.24
C GLU A 534 29.41 16.02 -0.94
N ALA A 535 28.39 15.28 -0.46
CA ALA A 535 28.49 14.47 0.74
C ALA A 535 29.37 13.24 0.51
N THR A 536 30.63 13.32 0.94
CA THR A 536 31.65 12.27 0.80
C THR A 536 31.32 10.97 1.55
N ASN A 537 30.46 11.02 2.57
CA ASN A 537 30.21 9.88 3.47
C ASN A 537 28.89 9.14 3.20
N GLY A 538 27.83 9.82 2.78
CA GLY A 538 26.51 9.18 2.64
C GLY A 538 26.40 8.24 1.43
N LEU A 539 26.92 8.67 0.28
CA LEU A 539 26.90 7.87 -0.96
C LEU A 539 27.84 6.66 -0.92
N SER A 540 29.02 6.81 -0.32
CA SER A 540 29.99 5.74 -0.14
C SER A 540 29.48 4.66 0.84
N GLU A 541 28.72 5.06 1.86
CA GLU A 541 28.07 4.13 2.78
C GLU A 541 26.91 3.36 2.11
N LEU A 542 26.14 4.02 1.23
CA LEU A 542 25.12 3.35 0.44
C LEU A 542 25.70 2.32 -0.54
N GLU A 543 26.85 2.61 -1.17
CA GLU A 543 27.59 1.63 -1.99
C GLU A 543 28.14 0.47 -1.15
N ALA A 544 28.51 0.71 0.11
CA ALA A 544 28.92 -0.34 1.03
C ALA A 544 27.75 -1.26 1.44
N ILE A 545 26.54 -0.70 1.60
CA ILE A 545 25.34 -1.45 2.04
C ILE A 545 24.67 -2.17 0.86
N LEU A 546 24.50 -1.48 -0.28
CA LEU A 546 23.73 -1.96 -1.42
C LEU A 546 24.61 -2.54 -2.54
N GLY A 547 25.94 -2.41 -2.43
CA GLY A 547 26.88 -2.80 -3.46
C GLY A 547 27.01 -1.75 -4.56
N ASN A 548 27.41 -2.17 -5.76
CA ASN A 548 27.56 -1.25 -6.89
C ASN A 548 26.21 -0.60 -7.24
N LEU A 549 26.13 0.73 -7.12
CA LEU A 549 24.97 1.54 -7.46
C LEU A 549 24.92 1.93 -8.96
N ASP A 550 25.87 1.46 -9.77
CA ASP A 550 25.86 1.66 -11.22
C ASP A 550 24.63 1.00 -11.84
N TYR A 551 23.95 1.76 -12.69
CA TYR A 551 22.82 1.26 -13.47
C TYR A 551 23.30 0.82 -14.86
N CYS A 552 23.06 -0.45 -15.21
CA CYS A 552 23.15 -0.93 -16.58
C CYS A 552 21.80 -0.75 -17.28
N ALA A 553 21.79 -0.49 -18.59
CA ALA A 553 20.59 -0.62 -19.43
C ALA A 553 20.15 -2.09 -19.48
N CYS A 554 19.54 -2.56 -18.39
CA CYS A 554 19.09 -3.93 -18.22
C CYS A 554 17.82 -4.16 -19.03
N GLU A 555 17.69 -5.34 -19.62
CA GLU A 555 16.41 -5.78 -20.19
C GLU A 555 15.33 -5.87 -19.11
N HIS A 556 14.06 -5.71 -19.48
CA HIS A 556 12.94 -5.63 -18.53
C HIS A 556 12.87 -6.85 -17.58
N CYS A 557 13.23 -8.04 -18.04
CA CYS A 557 13.35 -9.28 -17.22
C CYS A 557 14.24 -9.11 -15.97
N ARG A 558 15.25 -8.24 -16.03
CA ARG A 558 16.20 -7.98 -14.93
C ARG A 558 15.85 -6.72 -14.14
N SER A 559 14.70 -6.12 -14.41
CA SER A 559 14.18 -4.97 -13.67
C SER A 559 13.60 -5.39 -12.32
N VAL A 560 13.63 -4.48 -11.34
CA VAL A 560 12.86 -4.61 -10.08
C VAL A 560 11.34 -4.61 -10.30
N PHE A 561 10.88 -4.23 -11.51
CA PHE A 561 9.48 -4.28 -11.93
C PHE A 561 9.15 -5.47 -12.84
N SER A 562 10.06 -6.43 -12.98
CA SER A 562 9.87 -7.57 -13.88
C SER A 562 8.92 -8.63 -13.28
N PRO A 563 8.35 -9.52 -14.12
CA PRO A 563 7.60 -10.69 -13.61
C PRO A 563 8.45 -11.59 -12.71
N ALA A 564 9.77 -11.67 -12.94
CA ALA A 564 10.69 -12.42 -12.09
C ALA A 564 10.86 -11.76 -10.72
N ALA A 565 10.95 -10.42 -10.66
CA ALA A 565 10.96 -9.69 -9.40
C ALA A 565 9.64 -9.87 -8.62
N TYR A 566 8.51 -9.89 -9.33
CA TYR A 566 7.21 -10.19 -8.72
C TYR A 566 7.13 -11.61 -8.16
N LEU A 567 7.65 -12.62 -8.87
CA LEU A 567 7.74 -13.98 -8.34
C LEU A 567 8.61 -14.04 -7.08
N ALA A 568 9.78 -13.40 -7.08
CA ALA A 568 10.66 -13.35 -5.92
C ALA A 568 9.97 -12.69 -4.70
N ASP A 569 9.26 -11.58 -4.92
CA ASP A 569 8.49 -10.90 -3.86
C ASP A 569 7.34 -11.78 -3.33
N LEU A 570 6.64 -12.52 -4.19
CA LEU A 570 5.61 -13.47 -3.77
C LEU A 570 6.17 -14.63 -2.94
N LEU A 571 7.33 -15.18 -3.31
CA LEU A 571 7.97 -16.25 -2.52
C LEU A 571 8.41 -15.72 -1.15
N ALA A 572 9.03 -14.54 -1.09
CA ALA A 572 9.40 -13.87 0.16
C ALA A 572 8.16 -13.52 1.02
N PHE A 573 7.06 -13.11 0.38
CA PHE A 573 5.79 -12.90 1.07
C PHE A 573 5.27 -14.19 1.70
N LEU A 574 5.33 -15.32 1.00
CA LEU A 574 4.88 -16.63 1.51
C LEU A 574 5.78 -17.19 2.63
N GLU A 575 7.07 -16.88 2.62
CA GLU A 575 8.01 -17.23 3.69
C GLU A 575 7.63 -16.57 5.03
N GLN A 576 7.04 -15.37 4.98
CA GLN A 576 6.65 -14.61 6.16
C GLN A 576 5.26 -14.98 6.70
N ARG A 577 4.55 -15.92 6.07
CA ARG A 577 3.17 -16.30 6.43
C ARG A 577 3.16 -17.63 7.17
N PRO A 578 2.58 -17.71 8.39
CA PRO A 578 2.48 -18.97 9.11
C PRO A 578 1.57 -19.95 8.36
N ALA A 579 1.85 -21.25 8.50
CA ALA A 579 1.00 -22.33 8.00
C ALA A 579 0.74 -23.34 9.14
N GLU A 580 -0.39 -24.06 9.11
CA GLU A 580 -0.69 -25.08 10.13
C GLU A 580 0.20 -26.32 9.98
N GLU A 581 0.54 -26.68 8.73
CA GLU A 581 1.22 -27.93 8.39
C GLU A 581 2.76 -27.80 8.34
N SER A 582 3.31 -26.58 8.40
CA SER A 582 4.75 -26.31 8.26
C SER A 582 5.13 -24.96 8.88
N ASP A 583 6.43 -24.65 8.93
CA ASP A 583 6.96 -23.42 9.52
C ASP A 583 6.37 -22.16 8.87
N HIS A 584 6.16 -22.19 7.54
CA HIS A 584 5.55 -21.11 6.78
C HIS A 584 4.89 -21.60 5.47
N ALA A 585 4.07 -20.75 4.85
CA ALA A 585 3.29 -21.08 3.65
C ALA A 585 4.18 -21.45 2.45
N LEU A 586 5.36 -20.83 2.32
CA LEU A 586 6.32 -21.20 1.28
C LEU A 586 6.79 -22.68 1.40
N ALA A 587 6.97 -23.21 2.62
CA ALA A 587 7.40 -24.59 2.80
C ALA A 587 6.33 -25.59 2.33
N VAL A 588 5.04 -25.29 2.54
CA VAL A 588 3.92 -26.08 2.00
C VAL A 588 3.92 -26.06 0.47
N LEU A 589 4.20 -24.92 -0.15
CA LEU A 589 4.30 -24.79 -1.60
C LEU A 589 5.47 -25.61 -2.15
N LEU A 590 6.67 -25.48 -1.56
CA LEU A 590 7.87 -26.18 -2.03
C LEU A 590 7.81 -27.69 -1.79
N ALA A 591 7.06 -28.16 -0.78
CA ALA A 591 6.79 -29.59 -0.63
C ALA A 591 6.00 -30.18 -1.83
N ARG A 592 5.18 -29.36 -2.49
CA ARG A 592 4.39 -29.74 -3.67
C ARG A 592 5.08 -29.43 -4.99
N ARG A 593 5.89 -28.38 -5.02
CA ARG A 593 6.56 -27.82 -6.21
C ARG A 593 7.99 -27.38 -5.87
N PRO A 594 8.88 -28.33 -5.55
CA PRO A 594 10.26 -28.03 -5.17
C PRO A 594 11.05 -27.37 -6.31
N ASP A 595 10.62 -27.59 -7.55
CA ASP A 595 11.20 -26.99 -8.74
C ASP A 595 11.12 -25.45 -8.76
N LEU A 596 10.14 -24.83 -8.10
CA LEU A 596 9.97 -23.36 -8.14
C LEU A 596 11.14 -22.61 -7.50
N GLU A 597 11.84 -23.20 -6.53
CA GLU A 597 13.04 -22.60 -5.91
C GLU A 597 14.24 -22.60 -6.88
N HIS A 598 14.21 -23.45 -7.90
CA HIS A 598 15.33 -23.69 -8.80
C HIS A 598 15.14 -23.12 -10.20
N ILE A 599 14.04 -22.41 -10.47
CA ILE A 599 13.83 -21.73 -11.74
C ILE A 599 14.78 -20.53 -11.87
N LEU A 600 15.49 -20.42 -12.99
CA LEU A 600 16.36 -19.27 -13.23
C LEU A 600 15.52 -18.03 -13.51
N LEU A 601 15.75 -16.97 -12.76
CA LEU A 601 15.13 -15.66 -12.94
C LEU A 601 15.80 -14.88 -14.09
N ASP A 602 15.77 -15.46 -15.29
CA ASP A 602 16.36 -14.91 -16.51
C ASP A 602 15.32 -14.50 -17.56
N CYS A 603 15.81 -13.93 -18.66
CA CYS A 603 14.97 -13.39 -19.71
C CYS A 603 14.27 -14.46 -20.55
N ALA A 604 14.84 -15.67 -20.65
CA ALA A 604 14.24 -16.76 -21.41
C ALA A 604 13.02 -17.31 -20.67
N ASN A 605 13.17 -17.65 -19.38
CA ASN A 605 12.07 -18.12 -18.55
C ASN A 605 10.99 -17.05 -18.31
N THR A 606 11.37 -15.77 -18.30
CA THR A 606 10.42 -14.67 -18.07
C THR A 606 9.55 -14.38 -19.29
N ASN A 607 10.12 -14.42 -20.50
CA ASN A 607 9.48 -13.83 -21.69
C ASN A 607 9.11 -14.84 -22.78
N THR A 608 9.72 -16.02 -22.81
CA THR A 608 9.45 -17.01 -23.87
C THR A 608 8.09 -17.64 -23.64
N VAL A 609 7.18 -17.45 -24.59
CA VAL A 609 5.85 -18.07 -24.57
C VAL A 609 5.96 -19.54 -24.97
N LEU A 610 5.39 -20.43 -24.17
CA LEU A 610 5.31 -21.86 -24.43
C LEU A 610 3.90 -22.43 -24.16
N PRO A 611 3.54 -23.58 -24.75
CA PRO A 611 2.30 -24.26 -24.42
C PRO A 611 2.27 -24.71 -22.96
N TYR A 612 1.25 -24.30 -22.22
CA TYR A 612 1.11 -24.65 -20.80
C TYR A 612 1.08 -26.16 -20.54
N ILE A 613 0.51 -26.94 -21.46
CA ILE A 613 0.41 -28.40 -21.33
C ILE A 613 1.79 -29.08 -21.29
N ASP A 614 2.81 -28.49 -21.90
CA ASP A 614 4.17 -29.06 -21.91
C ASP A 614 4.75 -29.03 -20.49
N LEU A 615 4.60 -27.90 -19.77
CA LEU A 615 5.00 -27.79 -18.36
C LEU A 615 4.26 -28.79 -17.46
N VAL A 616 2.98 -29.06 -17.73
CA VAL A 616 2.21 -30.04 -16.97
C VAL A 616 2.76 -31.44 -17.22
N ASN A 617 3.02 -31.80 -18.47
CA ASN A 617 3.57 -33.11 -18.81
C ASN A 617 5.00 -33.28 -18.25
N GLU A 618 5.84 -32.25 -18.34
CA GLU A 618 7.19 -32.24 -17.77
C GLU A 618 7.17 -32.58 -16.27
N LEU A 619 6.26 -31.97 -15.50
CA LEU A 619 6.10 -32.25 -14.07
C LEU A 619 5.53 -33.64 -13.80
N LEU A 620 4.58 -34.10 -14.61
CA LEU A 620 3.99 -35.44 -14.47
C LEU A 620 5.00 -36.54 -14.84
N GLU A 621 5.86 -36.31 -15.82
CA GLU A 621 6.97 -37.18 -16.19
C GLU A 621 7.94 -37.33 -15.02
N ASP A 622 8.38 -36.23 -14.41
CA ASP A 622 9.26 -36.25 -13.23
C ASP A 622 8.59 -36.97 -12.05
N PHE A 623 7.30 -36.71 -11.82
CA PHE A 623 6.53 -37.40 -10.80
C PHE A 623 6.50 -38.93 -11.01
N ILE A 624 6.33 -39.39 -12.25
CA ILE A 624 6.35 -40.82 -12.59
C ILE A 624 7.77 -41.41 -12.48
N ALA A 625 8.81 -40.65 -12.83
CA ALA A 625 10.19 -41.12 -12.85
C ALA A 625 10.81 -41.30 -11.45
N GLY A 626 10.25 -40.68 -10.42
CA GLY A 626 10.76 -40.80 -9.04
C GLY A 626 10.31 -39.71 -8.07
N GLY A 627 9.44 -38.78 -8.51
CA GLY A 627 8.97 -37.65 -7.74
C GLY A 627 9.53 -36.33 -8.27
N LEU A 628 8.91 -35.21 -7.88
CA LEU A 628 9.39 -33.88 -8.28
C LEU A 628 10.73 -33.59 -7.60
N GLY A 629 11.80 -33.48 -8.39
CA GLY A 629 13.15 -33.22 -7.90
C GLY A 629 13.39 -31.75 -7.52
N ALA A 630 14.47 -31.50 -6.77
CA ALA A 630 14.97 -30.16 -6.43
C ALA A 630 15.75 -29.53 -7.61
N SER A 631 15.13 -29.54 -8.79
CA SER A 631 15.69 -28.98 -10.01
C SER A 631 14.56 -28.54 -10.93
N SER A 632 14.73 -27.40 -11.59
CA SER A 632 13.77 -26.88 -12.56
C SER A 632 14.28 -27.05 -13.98
N LYS A 633 13.40 -27.43 -14.90
CA LYS A 633 13.68 -27.43 -16.34
C LYS A 633 13.63 -25.99 -16.86
N GLN A 634 14.71 -25.55 -17.51
CA GLN A 634 14.86 -24.16 -17.98
C GLN A 634 14.45 -24.04 -19.44
N THR A 635 13.87 -22.91 -19.82
CA THR A 635 13.51 -22.63 -21.22
C THR A 635 14.75 -22.13 -21.96
N THR A 636 15.17 -22.82 -23.02
CA THR A 636 16.31 -22.39 -23.85
C THR A 636 15.95 -22.21 -25.32
N TRP A 637 14.84 -22.79 -25.77
CA TRP A 637 14.38 -22.71 -27.16
C TRP A 637 13.50 -21.48 -27.40
N THR A 638 13.30 -21.16 -28.68
CA THR A 638 12.39 -20.08 -29.08
C THR A 638 10.93 -20.51 -28.97
N ALA A 639 10.02 -19.55 -28.78
CA ALA A 639 8.58 -19.81 -28.77
C ALA A 639 8.05 -20.50 -30.05
N ALA A 640 8.74 -20.34 -31.19
CA ALA A 640 8.38 -21.02 -32.43
C ALA A 640 8.75 -22.51 -32.41
N GLU A 641 9.89 -22.86 -31.82
CA GLU A 641 10.33 -24.24 -31.64
C GLU A 641 9.47 -24.95 -30.59
N LEU A 642 9.19 -24.29 -29.46
CA LEU A 642 8.34 -24.82 -28.38
C LEU A 642 6.89 -25.06 -28.81
N ARG A 643 6.38 -24.33 -29.82
CA ARG A 643 5.06 -24.61 -30.40
C ARG A 643 5.04 -25.92 -31.21
N LEU A 644 6.19 -26.35 -31.71
CA LEU A 644 6.31 -27.55 -32.54
C LEU A 644 6.63 -28.80 -31.72
N HIS A 645 7.46 -28.67 -30.68
CA HIS A 645 7.90 -29.80 -29.87
C HIS A 645 8.24 -29.34 -28.45
N PRO A 646 7.87 -30.13 -27.40
CA PRO A 646 8.29 -29.84 -26.04
C PRO A 646 9.82 -29.92 -25.93
N GLU A 647 10.45 -28.97 -25.24
CA GLU A 647 11.91 -28.96 -25.09
C GLU A 647 12.39 -30.11 -24.20
N HIS A 648 11.65 -30.41 -23.13
CA HIS A 648 11.99 -31.43 -22.14
C HIS A 648 11.00 -32.59 -22.19
N LEU A 649 11.31 -33.61 -22.98
CA LEU A 649 10.55 -34.86 -23.05
C LEU A 649 11.38 -36.01 -22.48
N ASP A 650 10.90 -36.67 -21.41
CA ASP A 650 11.52 -37.90 -20.92
C ASP A 650 10.95 -39.13 -21.65
N ALA A 651 11.62 -39.53 -22.73
CA ALA A 651 11.25 -40.71 -23.51
C ALA A 651 11.19 -42.01 -22.68
N ALA A 652 11.99 -42.13 -21.61
CA ALA A 652 12.01 -43.34 -20.79
C ALA A 652 10.70 -43.57 -20.05
N VAL A 653 9.97 -42.51 -19.70
CA VAL A 653 8.64 -42.59 -19.06
C VAL A 653 7.62 -43.25 -20.01
N TYR A 654 7.65 -42.89 -21.29
CA TYR A 654 6.74 -43.42 -22.31
C TYR A 654 7.09 -44.82 -22.82
N GLU A 655 8.36 -45.22 -22.68
CA GLU A 655 8.82 -46.58 -22.96
C GLU A 655 8.68 -47.51 -21.73
N GLY A 656 8.51 -46.93 -20.54
CA GLY A 656 8.42 -47.65 -19.28
C GLY A 656 7.14 -48.46 -19.10
N ALA A 657 7.23 -49.51 -18.27
CA ALA A 657 6.09 -50.38 -17.95
C ALA A 657 4.93 -49.62 -17.27
N THR A 658 5.23 -48.53 -16.56
CA THR A 658 4.22 -47.71 -15.86
C THR A 658 3.15 -47.15 -16.80
N LEU A 659 3.49 -46.80 -18.05
CA LEU A 659 2.50 -46.37 -19.03
C LEU A 659 2.13 -47.49 -20.02
N THR A 660 3.08 -48.36 -20.37
CA THR A 660 2.87 -49.36 -21.43
C THR A 660 2.27 -50.68 -20.96
N GLN A 661 2.23 -50.95 -19.65
CA GLN A 661 1.72 -52.21 -19.09
C GLN A 661 0.66 -52.02 -17.99
N THR A 662 0.54 -50.83 -17.40
CA THR A 662 -0.48 -50.55 -16.39
C THR A 662 -1.88 -50.64 -17.00
N VAL A 663 -2.74 -51.45 -16.36
CA VAL A 663 -4.07 -51.76 -16.90
C VAL A 663 -5.20 -50.95 -16.26
N HIS A 664 -4.96 -50.15 -15.23
CA HIS A 664 -5.94 -49.22 -14.64
C HIS A 664 -5.30 -47.84 -14.40
N PRO A 665 -5.97 -46.72 -14.71
CA PRO A 665 -7.35 -46.57 -15.22
C PRO A 665 -7.53 -47.08 -16.65
N TRP A 666 -8.78 -47.22 -17.12
CA TRP A 666 -9.10 -47.82 -18.44
C TRP A 666 -8.61 -47.03 -19.66
N THR A 667 -8.04 -45.85 -19.45
CA THR A 667 -7.34 -45.06 -20.46
C THR A 667 -5.90 -45.53 -20.71
N LEU A 668 -5.38 -46.43 -19.86
CA LEU A 668 -4.09 -47.10 -20.00
C LEU A 668 -4.30 -48.58 -20.39
N PRO A 669 -3.32 -49.24 -21.03
CA PRO A 669 -1.97 -48.75 -21.38
C PRO A 669 -1.92 -47.65 -22.46
N PHE A 670 -0.86 -46.85 -22.44
CA PHE A 670 -0.60 -45.78 -23.41
C PHE A 670 0.72 -46.02 -24.16
N SER A 671 0.70 -45.78 -25.48
CA SER A 671 1.87 -45.89 -26.36
C SER A 671 2.03 -44.61 -27.18
N LEU A 672 2.95 -43.73 -26.76
CA LEU A 672 3.26 -42.49 -27.47
C LEU A 672 3.66 -42.76 -28.94
N PRO A 673 4.56 -43.71 -29.26
CA PRO A 673 4.94 -43.98 -30.65
C PRO A 673 3.77 -44.42 -31.54
N THR A 674 2.77 -45.12 -30.97
CA THR A 674 1.57 -45.51 -31.71
C THR A 674 0.69 -44.31 -32.04
N VAL A 675 0.50 -43.42 -31.07
CA VAL A 675 -0.30 -42.19 -31.24
C VAL A 675 0.38 -41.25 -32.23
N GLU A 676 1.69 -41.04 -32.12
CA GLU A 676 2.46 -40.22 -33.05
C GLU A 676 2.39 -40.79 -34.48
N ALA A 677 2.65 -42.09 -34.64
CA ALA A 677 2.60 -42.74 -35.94
C ALA A 677 1.22 -42.59 -36.60
N ARG A 678 0.13 -42.79 -35.85
CA ARG A 678 -1.25 -42.58 -36.35
C ARG A 678 -1.48 -41.13 -36.75
N THR A 679 -1.10 -40.19 -35.89
CA THR A 679 -1.37 -38.76 -36.07
C THR A 679 -0.61 -38.20 -37.27
N TYR A 680 0.70 -38.46 -37.37
CA TYR A 680 1.50 -38.01 -38.51
C TYR A 680 1.07 -38.65 -39.83
N LEU A 681 0.80 -39.96 -39.84
CA LEU A 681 0.33 -40.64 -41.05
C LEU A 681 -1.06 -40.15 -41.48
N GLN A 682 -1.94 -39.83 -40.53
CA GLN A 682 -3.24 -39.22 -40.81
C GLN A 682 -3.09 -37.83 -41.46
N HIS A 683 -2.18 -36.98 -40.96
CA HIS A 683 -1.87 -35.69 -41.60
C HIS A 683 -1.29 -35.84 -43.01
N LEU A 684 -0.52 -36.92 -43.26
CA LEU A 684 -0.03 -37.28 -44.60
C LEU A 684 -1.10 -37.91 -45.50
N GLY A 685 -2.32 -38.13 -44.99
CA GLY A 685 -3.46 -38.64 -45.74
C GLY A 685 -3.49 -40.16 -45.95
N VAL A 686 -2.65 -40.92 -45.25
CA VAL A 686 -2.61 -42.39 -45.33
C VAL A 686 -2.70 -42.97 -43.92
N PRO A 687 -3.83 -43.54 -43.47
CA PRO A 687 -3.92 -44.10 -42.14
C PRO A 687 -2.96 -45.30 -41.98
N ARG A 688 -2.45 -45.52 -40.76
CA ARG A 688 -1.41 -46.51 -40.48
C ARG A 688 -1.79 -47.94 -40.92
N HIS A 689 -3.00 -48.40 -40.64
CA HIS A 689 -3.48 -49.71 -41.09
C HIS A 689 -3.50 -49.88 -42.62
N GLU A 690 -3.69 -48.81 -43.41
CA GLU A 690 -3.62 -48.88 -44.88
C GLU A 690 -2.19 -49.12 -45.34
N LEU A 691 -1.21 -48.52 -44.66
CA LEU A 691 0.20 -48.79 -44.90
C LEU A 691 0.53 -50.25 -44.54
N MET A 692 0.13 -50.70 -43.35
CA MET A 692 0.30 -52.11 -42.93
C MET A 692 -0.29 -53.06 -43.97
N ARG A 693 -1.54 -52.83 -44.40
CA ARG A 693 -2.20 -53.67 -45.41
C ARG A 693 -1.45 -53.72 -46.74
N ARG A 694 -0.92 -52.59 -47.22
CA ARG A 694 -0.21 -52.52 -48.51
C ARG A 694 1.16 -53.20 -48.47
N PHE A 695 1.81 -53.18 -47.31
CA PHE A 695 3.10 -53.82 -47.07
C PHE A 695 2.96 -55.18 -46.36
N ALA A 696 1.74 -55.74 -46.32
CA ALA A 696 1.50 -57.02 -45.70
C ALA A 696 2.33 -58.12 -46.40
N PRO A 697 2.99 -59.01 -45.64
CA PRO A 697 3.62 -60.20 -46.22
C PRO A 697 2.61 -61.05 -46.99
N VAL A 698 3.09 -61.86 -47.95
CA VAL A 698 2.23 -62.77 -48.74
C VAL A 698 1.43 -63.72 -47.83
N SER A 699 2.03 -64.13 -46.71
CA SER A 699 1.37 -64.89 -45.64
C SER A 699 1.60 -64.15 -44.31
N PRO A 700 0.71 -63.23 -43.90
CA PRO A 700 0.88 -62.48 -42.67
C PRO A 700 0.72 -63.40 -41.44
N SER A 701 1.49 -63.15 -40.38
CA SER A 701 1.33 -63.85 -39.09
C SER A 701 0.04 -63.40 -38.39
N ASN A 702 -0.46 -64.19 -37.44
CA ASN A 702 -1.60 -63.80 -36.60
C ASN A 702 -1.33 -62.48 -35.86
N GLU A 703 -0.14 -62.31 -35.31
CA GLU A 703 0.28 -61.06 -34.66
C GLU A 703 0.19 -59.84 -35.59
N PHE A 704 0.56 -60.00 -36.87
CA PHE A 704 0.44 -58.92 -37.86
C PHE A 704 -1.02 -58.58 -38.15
N ILE A 705 -1.88 -59.59 -38.26
CA ILE A 705 -3.33 -59.42 -38.47
C ILE A 705 -3.95 -58.72 -37.25
N ASP A 706 -3.57 -59.12 -36.04
CA ASP A 706 -4.03 -58.52 -34.79
C ASP A 706 -3.59 -57.07 -34.66
N ALA A 707 -2.33 -56.75 -34.97
CA ALA A 707 -1.83 -55.38 -34.96
C ALA A 707 -2.57 -54.50 -35.98
N MET A 708 -2.90 -55.03 -37.16
CA MET A 708 -3.68 -54.32 -38.16
C MET A 708 -5.13 -54.10 -37.71
N ALA A 709 -5.76 -55.11 -37.11
CA ALA A 709 -7.11 -55.00 -36.57
C ALA A 709 -7.17 -54.00 -35.40
N ALA A 710 -6.21 -54.07 -34.47
CA ALA A 710 -6.04 -53.10 -33.39
C ALA A 710 -5.94 -51.67 -33.94
N ASP A 711 -5.15 -51.45 -34.99
CA ASP A 711 -5.00 -50.13 -35.60
C ASP A 711 -6.28 -49.59 -36.26
N ILE A 712 -7.06 -50.47 -36.90
CA ILE A 712 -8.37 -50.10 -37.45
C ILE A 712 -9.36 -49.72 -36.33
N LEU A 713 -9.31 -50.44 -35.21
CA LEU A 713 -10.18 -50.24 -34.05
C LEU A 713 -9.72 -49.11 -33.12
N GLY A 714 -8.59 -48.46 -33.39
CA GLY A 714 -8.04 -47.41 -32.54
C GLY A 714 -7.36 -47.92 -31.26
N LEU A 715 -7.13 -49.22 -31.11
CA LEU A 715 -6.53 -49.85 -29.94
C LEU A 715 -5.00 -49.96 -30.09
N ASP A 716 -4.23 -49.74 -29.04
CA ASP A 716 -2.83 -50.20 -29.02
C ASP A 716 -2.76 -51.74 -28.87
N ALA A 717 -1.56 -52.30 -29.05
CA ALA A 717 -1.37 -53.74 -29.05
C ALA A 717 -1.73 -54.40 -27.72
N VAL A 718 -1.44 -53.75 -26.58
CA VAL A 718 -1.73 -54.31 -25.26
C VAL A 718 -3.23 -54.20 -24.98
N THR A 719 -3.84 -53.04 -25.24
CA THR A 719 -5.29 -52.88 -25.07
C THR A 719 -6.08 -53.83 -25.97
N PHE A 720 -5.60 -54.15 -27.18
CA PHE A 720 -6.23 -55.19 -28.01
C PHE A 720 -6.27 -56.54 -27.31
N THR A 721 -5.18 -56.97 -26.67
CA THR A 721 -5.16 -58.23 -25.90
C THR A 721 -6.03 -58.18 -24.64
N ILE A 722 -6.16 -57.01 -24.00
CA ILE A 722 -7.05 -56.80 -22.85
C ILE A 722 -8.50 -56.96 -23.28
N VAL A 723 -8.91 -56.26 -24.34
CA VAL A 723 -10.28 -56.33 -24.88
C VAL A 723 -10.59 -57.73 -25.39
N ALA A 724 -9.63 -58.41 -26.04
CA ALA A 724 -9.77 -59.79 -26.50
C ALA A 724 -9.84 -60.82 -25.35
N GLY A 725 -9.53 -60.44 -24.11
CA GLY A 725 -9.47 -61.36 -22.96
C GLY A 725 -8.26 -62.32 -22.99
N THR A 726 -7.21 -61.98 -23.74
CA THR A 726 -5.99 -62.81 -23.90
C THR A 726 -4.77 -62.20 -23.23
N TYR A 727 -4.91 -61.06 -22.55
CA TYR A 727 -3.82 -60.43 -21.79
C TYR A 727 -3.45 -61.28 -20.57
N THR A 728 -2.16 -61.58 -20.41
CA THR A 728 -1.64 -62.45 -19.35
C THR A 728 -0.72 -61.73 -18.36
N GLY A 729 -0.78 -60.38 -18.31
CA GLY A 729 0.06 -59.59 -17.41
C GLY A 729 -0.50 -59.38 -16.00
N ASN A 730 -1.79 -59.65 -15.79
CA ASN A 730 -2.40 -59.63 -14.45
C ASN A 730 -1.89 -60.80 -13.60
N ARG A 731 -1.79 -60.58 -12.29
CA ARG A 731 -1.39 -61.62 -11.34
C ARG A 731 -2.59 -62.41 -10.83
N SER A 732 -3.69 -61.70 -10.59
CA SER A 732 -4.94 -62.31 -10.16
C SER A 732 -5.58 -63.14 -11.29
N THR A 733 -6.30 -64.18 -10.91
CA THR A 733 -7.07 -65.01 -11.85
C THR A 733 -8.44 -64.41 -12.20
N ASP A 734 -8.94 -63.48 -11.39
CA ASP A 734 -10.24 -62.81 -11.54
C ASP A 734 -10.13 -61.40 -12.15
N ASN A 735 -8.92 -61.00 -12.55
CA ASN A 735 -8.62 -59.77 -13.28
C ASN A 735 -9.03 -58.47 -12.56
N ARG A 736 -9.03 -58.48 -11.22
CA ARG A 736 -9.38 -57.32 -10.39
C ARG A 736 -8.49 -56.09 -10.62
N GLU A 737 -7.28 -56.28 -11.16
CA GLU A 737 -6.36 -55.20 -11.52
C GLU A 737 -6.94 -54.26 -12.58
N TYR A 738 -7.84 -54.72 -13.46
CA TYR A 738 -8.53 -53.83 -14.40
C TYR A 738 -9.40 -52.79 -13.71
N TRP A 739 -9.80 -53.04 -12.47
CA TRP A 739 -10.53 -52.10 -11.62
C TRP A 739 -9.61 -51.40 -10.61
N GLY A 740 -8.29 -51.59 -10.68
CA GLY A 740 -7.33 -50.93 -9.80
C GLY A 740 -7.23 -51.55 -8.40
N PHE A 741 -7.66 -52.81 -8.23
CA PHE A 741 -7.41 -53.57 -7.00
C PHE A 741 -6.10 -54.34 -7.12
N ALA A 742 -5.33 -54.38 -6.03
CA ALA A 742 -4.14 -55.23 -5.96
C ALA A 742 -4.53 -56.70 -5.88
N ASP A 743 -3.63 -57.57 -6.32
CA ASP A 743 -3.72 -59.02 -6.10
C ASP A 743 -3.64 -59.30 -4.59
N ASP A 744 -4.78 -59.62 -3.99
CA ASP A 744 -4.92 -59.98 -2.58
C ASP A 744 -5.70 -61.30 -2.48
N PRO A 745 -4.99 -62.45 -2.49
CA PRO A 745 -5.60 -63.77 -2.42
C PRO A 745 -6.39 -64.04 -1.13
N GLY A 746 -6.33 -63.14 -0.14
CA GLY A 746 -7.09 -63.24 1.11
C GLY A 746 -8.43 -62.50 1.09
N ASN A 747 -8.70 -61.70 0.05
CA ASN A 747 -9.90 -60.86 -0.06
C ASN A 747 -10.64 -61.10 -1.38
N ASP A 748 -11.53 -62.09 -1.39
CA ASP A 748 -12.37 -62.43 -2.56
C ASP A 748 -13.65 -61.58 -2.64
N GLY A 749 -13.85 -60.64 -1.72
CA GLY A 749 -15.05 -59.82 -1.63
C GLY A 749 -15.06 -58.57 -2.51
N TRP A 750 -14.02 -58.31 -3.32
CA TRP A 750 -13.87 -57.04 -4.03
C TRP A 750 -15.03 -56.73 -4.99
N ALA A 751 -15.52 -57.75 -5.73
CA ALA A 751 -16.63 -57.59 -6.67
C ALA A 751 -17.95 -57.29 -5.93
N LEU A 752 -18.19 -57.97 -4.80
CA LEU A 752 -19.34 -57.70 -3.94
C LEU A 752 -19.24 -56.32 -3.26
N GLY A 753 -18.03 -55.90 -2.90
CA GLY A 753 -17.76 -54.56 -2.38
C GLY A 753 -18.10 -53.48 -3.39
N LEU A 754 -17.66 -53.63 -4.63
CA LEU A 754 -18.05 -52.72 -5.72
C LEU A 754 -19.55 -52.76 -6.01
N ALA A 755 -20.16 -53.95 -5.99
CA ALA A 755 -21.60 -54.09 -6.21
C ALA A 755 -22.44 -53.29 -5.20
N GLY A 756 -21.92 -53.08 -3.98
CA GLY A 756 -22.53 -52.26 -2.94
C GLY A 756 -22.06 -50.81 -2.88
N ASP A 757 -21.17 -50.36 -3.78
CA ASP A 757 -20.66 -48.99 -3.83
C ASP A 757 -20.63 -48.47 -5.27
N ILE A 758 -21.75 -47.90 -5.70
CA ILE A 758 -21.91 -47.34 -7.05
C ILE A 758 -20.97 -46.16 -7.27
N GLY A 759 -20.69 -45.37 -6.23
CA GLY A 759 -19.75 -44.26 -6.31
C GLY A 759 -18.36 -44.73 -6.74
N GLU A 760 -17.89 -45.84 -6.17
CA GLU A 760 -16.59 -46.42 -6.50
C GLU A 760 -16.58 -47.05 -7.90
N ILE A 761 -17.68 -47.66 -8.37
CA ILE A 761 -17.80 -48.15 -9.77
C ILE A 761 -17.68 -46.98 -10.75
N LEU A 762 -18.42 -45.88 -10.51
CA LEU A 762 -18.40 -44.70 -11.37
C LEU A 762 -17.00 -44.06 -11.38
N LEU A 763 -16.36 -43.94 -10.23
CA LEU A 763 -15.01 -43.39 -10.09
C LEU A 763 -13.96 -44.25 -10.82
N ARG A 764 -13.92 -45.56 -10.56
CA ARG A 764 -12.90 -46.47 -11.12
C ARG A 764 -13.10 -46.72 -12.61
N GLY A 765 -14.34 -46.80 -13.09
CA GLY A 765 -14.67 -46.92 -14.51
C GLY A 765 -14.64 -45.60 -15.29
N ARG A 766 -14.59 -44.47 -14.57
CA ARG A 766 -14.79 -43.11 -15.10
C ARG A 766 -16.10 -43.02 -15.90
N LEU A 767 -17.18 -43.50 -15.30
CA LEU A 767 -18.52 -43.54 -15.91
C LEU A 767 -19.40 -42.51 -15.24
N GLU A 768 -20.34 -41.95 -16.01
CA GLU A 768 -21.47 -41.22 -15.42
C GLU A 768 -22.63 -42.19 -15.10
N LEU A 769 -23.45 -41.85 -14.11
CA LEU A 769 -24.58 -42.71 -13.71
C LEU A 769 -25.53 -43.09 -14.87
N PRO A 770 -25.89 -42.19 -15.81
CA PRO A 770 -26.70 -42.57 -16.97
C PRO A 770 -26.01 -43.55 -17.90
N GLU A 771 -24.67 -43.46 -18.04
CA GLU A 771 -23.88 -44.40 -18.86
C GLU A 771 -23.87 -45.79 -18.21
N LEU A 772 -23.69 -45.86 -16.89
CA LEU A 772 -23.74 -47.12 -16.15
C LEU A 772 -25.11 -47.79 -16.30
N ARG A 773 -26.21 -47.04 -16.13
CA ARG A 773 -27.56 -47.58 -16.32
C ARG A 773 -27.74 -48.14 -17.74
N GLU A 774 -27.28 -47.41 -18.76
CA GLU A 774 -27.37 -47.88 -20.14
C GLU A 774 -26.57 -49.16 -20.37
N LEU A 775 -25.37 -49.26 -19.78
CA LEU A 775 -24.51 -50.44 -19.88
C LEU A 775 -25.15 -51.69 -19.27
N LEU A 776 -25.81 -51.55 -18.11
CA LEU A 776 -26.47 -52.66 -17.43
C LEU A 776 -27.68 -53.21 -18.21
N GLU A 777 -28.32 -52.37 -19.04
CA GLU A 777 -29.43 -52.78 -19.92
C GLU A 777 -28.97 -53.45 -21.23
N LEU A 778 -27.67 -53.66 -21.43
CA LEU A 778 -27.14 -54.30 -22.65
C LEU A 778 -27.09 -55.82 -22.47
N ASP A 779 -27.73 -56.57 -23.38
CA ASP A 779 -27.74 -58.05 -23.38
C ASP A 779 -26.33 -58.68 -23.32
N PHE A 780 -25.31 -58.04 -23.88
CA PHE A 780 -23.92 -58.52 -23.80
C PHE A 780 -23.35 -58.38 -22.39
N ILE A 781 -23.73 -57.33 -21.66
CA ILE A 781 -23.30 -57.09 -20.28
C ILE A 781 -24.11 -57.98 -19.33
N ASP A 782 -25.44 -57.96 -19.44
CA ASP A 782 -26.36 -58.83 -18.72
C ASP A 782 -26.61 -60.14 -19.49
N SER A 783 -25.61 -61.04 -19.46
CA SER A 783 -25.61 -62.27 -20.24
C SER A 783 -26.34 -63.45 -19.58
N SER A 784 -26.89 -63.28 -18.37
CA SER A 784 -27.40 -64.37 -17.53
C SER A 784 -28.93 -64.34 -17.42
N PRO A 785 -29.68 -65.21 -18.12
CA PRO A 785 -31.13 -65.20 -18.09
C PRO A 785 -31.66 -65.56 -16.70
N GLY A 786 -32.23 -64.58 -15.99
CA GLY A 786 -32.89 -64.77 -14.68
C GLY A 786 -32.20 -64.10 -13.48
N GLU A 787 -31.01 -63.52 -13.67
CA GLU A 787 -30.26 -62.77 -12.64
C GLU A 787 -29.90 -61.38 -13.19
N PRO A 788 -30.90 -60.50 -13.42
CA PRO A 788 -30.66 -59.25 -14.14
C PRO A 788 -29.79 -58.29 -13.34
N LEU A 789 -28.87 -57.63 -14.04
CA LEU A 789 -28.01 -56.60 -13.45
C LEU A 789 -28.82 -55.31 -13.30
N GLU A 790 -29.47 -55.11 -12.15
CA GLU A 790 -30.33 -53.95 -11.91
C GLU A 790 -29.77 -53.07 -10.78
N LEU A 791 -29.82 -51.76 -11.00
CA LEU A 791 -29.56 -50.75 -9.97
C LEU A 791 -30.72 -50.77 -8.95
N GLN A 792 -30.38 -51.15 -7.72
CA GLN A 792 -31.28 -51.11 -6.58
C GLN A 792 -31.01 -49.85 -5.77
N TRP A 793 -32.07 -49.13 -5.46
CA TRP A 793 -32.06 -47.93 -4.63
C TRP A 793 -32.85 -48.22 -3.36
N ASP A 794 -32.35 -47.73 -2.23
CA ASP A 794 -33.12 -47.54 -1.02
C ASP A 794 -34.07 -46.33 -1.13
N ASP A 795 -34.84 -46.08 -0.07
CA ASP A 795 -35.83 -44.99 0.01
C ASP A 795 -35.20 -43.58 0.05
N SER A 796 -33.92 -43.45 0.41
CA SER A 796 -33.18 -42.17 0.51
C SER A 796 -32.69 -41.65 -0.85
N CYS A 797 -32.56 -42.54 -1.85
CA CYS A 797 -32.04 -42.22 -3.18
C CYS A 797 -30.58 -41.71 -3.15
N GLU A 798 -29.81 -42.06 -2.11
CA GLU A 798 -28.40 -41.71 -1.99
C GLU A 798 -27.50 -42.69 -2.75
N LEU A 799 -26.55 -42.17 -3.55
CA LEU A 799 -25.61 -42.99 -4.32
C LEU A 799 -24.75 -43.94 -3.46
N ALA A 800 -24.52 -43.57 -2.19
CA ALA A 800 -23.74 -44.35 -1.23
C ALA A 800 -24.50 -45.58 -0.70
N GLU A 801 -25.82 -45.61 -0.87
CA GLU A 801 -26.70 -46.70 -0.41
C GLU A 801 -27.25 -47.54 -1.58
N ALA A 802 -27.01 -47.09 -2.83
CA ALA A 802 -27.35 -47.83 -4.04
C ALA A 802 -26.45 -49.08 -4.23
N SER A 803 -27.01 -50.12 -4.86
CA SER A 803 -26.29 -51.35 -5.19
C SER A 803 -26.71 -51.94 -6.53
N ILE A 804 -25.92 -52.86 -7.10
CA ILE A 804 -26.28 -53.63 -8.30
C ILE A 804 -26.44 -55.10 -7.93
N SER A 805 -27.61 -55.66 -8.21
CA SER A 805 -27.85 -57.09 -7.98
C SER A 805 -27.06 -57.97 -8.93
N PHE A 806 -26.58 -59.11 -8.44
CA PHE A 806 -25.90 -60.16 -9.20
C PHE A 806 -24.61 -59.73 -9.94
N LEU A 807 -24.05 -58.56 -9.61
CA LEU A 807 -22.78 -58.11 -10.17
C LEU A 807 -21.62 -58.97 -9.64
N ASP A 808 -20.96 -59.69 -10.54
CA ASP A 808 -19.81 -60.55 -10.26
C ASP A 808 -18.55 -60.13 -11.04
N ALA A 809 -17.43 -60.81 -10.78
CA ALA A 809 -16.17 -60.53 -11.46
C ALA A 809 -16.26 -60.74 -13.00
N ALA A 810 -17.12 -61.65 -13.47
CA ALA A 810 -17.28 -61.91 -14.90
C ALA A 810 -18.06 -60.80 -15.61
N ALA A 811 -19.10 -60.25 -14.98
CA ALA A 811 -19.82 -59.08 -15.45
C ALA A 811 -18.91 -57.85 -15.44
N LEU A 812 -18.14 -57.66 -14.36
CA LEU A 812 -17.15 -56.60 -14.27
C LEU A 812 -16.06 -56.72 -15.37
N ASP A 813 -15.66 -57.94 -15.75
CA ASP A 813 -14.76 -58.20 -16.90
C ASP A 813 -15.39 -57.76 -18.23
N ARG A 814 -16.65 -58.11 -18.47
CA ARG A 814 -17.38 -57.69 -19.70
C ARG A 814 -17.51 -56.18 -19.78
N ILE A 815 -17.82 -55.51 -18.67
CA ILE A 815 -18.00 -54.05 -18.61
C ILE A 815 -16.74 -53.31 -19.06
N HIS A 816 -15.57 -53.57 -18.45
CA HIS A 816 -14.36 -52.80 -18.81
C HIS A 816 -13.94 -53.04 -20.26
N ARG A 817 -14.04 -54.28 -20.76
CA ARG A 817 -13.66 -54.63 -22.14
C ARG A 817 -14.60 -53.96 -23.15
N PHE A 818 -15.90 -53.99 -22.87
CA PHE A 818 -16.91 -53.33 -23.70
C PHE A 818 -16.68 -51.83 -23.74
N VAL A 819 -16.52 -51.18 -22.58
CA VAL A 819 -16.34 -49.73 -22.48
C VAL A 819 -15.03 -49.28 -23.14
N ARG A 820 -13.94 -50.02 -22.99
CA ARG A 820 -12.67 -49.72 -23.69
C ARG A 820 -12.83 -49.76 -25.19
N LEU A 821 -13.47 -50.81 -25.72
CA LEU A 821 -13.72 -50.92 -27.15
C LEU A 821 -14.65 -49.81 -27.66
N GLN A 822 -15.72 -49.52 -26.91
CA GLN A 822 -16.67 -48.45 -27.22
C GLN A 822 -15.96 -47.09 -27.31
N ARG A 823 -15.12 -46.76 -26.31
CA ARG A 823 -14.35 -45.52 -26.25
C ARG A 823 -13.35 -45.41 -27.42
N ALA A 824 -12.67 -46.50 -27.76
CA ALA A 824 -11.68 -46.50 -28.84
C ALA A 824 -12.28 -46.38 -30.25
N THR A 825 -13.45 -47.01 -30.47
CA THR A 825 -14.09 -47.08 -31.79
C THR A 825 -15.16 -46.01 -32.02
N ALA A 826 -15.63 -45.37 -30.93
CA ALA A 826 -16.79 -44.48 -30.92
C ALA A 826 -18.07 -45.12 -31.53
N ILE A 827 -18.19 -46.46 -31.45
CA ILE A 827 -19.43 -47.16 -31.80
C ILE A 827 -20.46 -46.88 -30.68
N PRO A 828 -21.70 -46.49 -30.99
CA PRO A 828 -22.74 -46.35 -29.97
C PRO A 828 -22.93 -47.66 -29.20
N GLY A 829 -23.08 -47.59 -27.87
CA GLY A 829 -23.09 -48.78 -27.00
C GLY A 829 -24.14 -49.82 -27.44
N ARG A 830 -25.37 -49.39 -27.69
CA ARG A 830 -26.44 -50.25 -28.20
C ARG A 830 -26.06 -50.97 -29.50
N MET A 831 -25.41 -50.26 -30.41
CA MET A 831 -25.00 -50.83 -31.69
C MET A 831 -23.82 -51.78 -31.56
N LEU A 832 -22.87 -51.48 -30.66
CA LEU A 832 -21.79 -52.42 -30.33
C LEU A 832 -22.38 -53.70 -29.72
N ASN A 833 -23.40 -53.58 -28.86
CA ASN A 833 -24.14 -54.71 -28.32
C ASN A 833 -24.81 -55.56 -29.42
N VAL A 834 -25.50 -54.94 -30.38
CA VAL A 834 -26.11 -55.65 -31.53
C VAL A 834 -25.04 -56.37 -32.36
N LEU A 835 -23.95 -55.69 -32.71
CA LEU A 835 -22.86 -56.30 -33.48
C LEU A 835 -22.23 -57.47 -32.71
N LEU A 836 -22.01 -57.33 -31.40
CA LEU A 836 -21.45 -58.43 -30.60
C LEU A 836 -22.38 -59.63 -30.55
N ARG A 837 -23.67 -59.42 -30.32
CA ARG A 837 -24.65 -60.49 -30.16
C ARG A 837 -24.98 -61.18 -31.48
N ASP A 838 -25.36 -60.41 -32.49
CA ASP A 838 -25.98 -60.93 -33.72
C ASP A 838 -24.97 -61.20 -34.84
N VAL A 839 -23.79 -60.57 -34.80
CA VAL A 839 -22.78 -60.70 -35.87
C VAL A 839 -21.51 -61.43 -35.39
N LEU A 840 -21.08 -61.16 -34.16
CA LEU A 840 -19.79 -61.65 -33.64
C LEU A 840 -19.92 -62.86 -32.71
N GLY A 841 -21.11 -63.47 -32.64
CA GLY A 841 -21.33 -64.74 -31.91
C GLY A 841 -21.38 -64.60 -30.39
N GLY A 842 -21.62 -63.40 -29.86
CA GLY A 842 -21.75 -63.14 -28.43
C GLY A 842 -20.45 -63.16 -27.64
N THR A 843 -19.29 -63.21 -28.31
CA THR A 843 -17.96 -63.18 -27.66
C THR A 843 -17.18 -61.92 -28.03
N LEU A 844 -16.22 -61.55 -27.17
CA LEU A 844 -15.30 -60.44 -27.40
C LEU A 844 -13.86 -60.95 -27.44
N ASP A 845 -13.59 -61.93 -28.31
CA ASP A 845 -12.26 -62.53 -28.48
C ASP A 845 -11.49 -61.94 -29.69
N THR A 846 -10.28 -62.45 -29.94
CA THR A 846 -9.44 -62.03 -31.07
C THR A 846 -10.15 -62.16 -32.43
N THR A 847 -10.97 -63.19 -32.63
CA THR A 847 -11.70 -63.42 -33.89
C THR A 847 -12.82 -62.41 -34.06
N ALA A 848 -13.56 -62.12 -32.99
CA ALA A 848 -14.58 -61.08 -32.96
C ALA A 848 -13.99 -59.70 -33.28
N LEU A 849 -12.85 -59.34 -32.67
CA LEU A 849 -12.18 -58.05 -32.94
C LEU A 849 -11.67 -57.93 -34.39
N ARG A 850 -11.09 -59.00 -34.96
CA ARG A 850 -10.69 -59.01 -36.38
C ARG A 850 -11.88 -58.76 -37.30
N SER A 851 -12.99 -59.45 -37.03
CA SER A 851 -14.22 -59.31 -37.82
C SER A 851 -14.82 -57.91 -37.67
N LEU A 852 -14.83 -57.35 -36.45
CA LEU A 852 -15.26 -55.98 -36.21
C LEU A 852 -14.40 -54.95 -36.96
N ALA A 853 -13.08 -55.15 -37.01
CA ALA A 853 -12.19 -54.29 -37.78
C ALA A 853 -12.55 -54.31 -39.28
N ASP A 854 -12.90 -55.47 -39.84
CA ASP A 854 -13.37 -55.57 -41.21
C ASP A 854 -14.71 -54.83 -41.42
N ILE A 855 -15.64 -54.95 -40.47
CA ILE A 855 -16.92 -54.22 -40.50
C ILE A 855 -16.67 -52.70 -40.48
N VAL A 856 -15.80 -52.21 -39.59
CA VAL A 856 -15.40 -50.79 -39.51
C VAL A 856 -14.84 -50.31 -40.84
N ARG A 857 -13.98 -51.12 -41.47
CA ARG A 857 -13.39 -50.80 -42.78
C ARG A 857 -14.45 -50.74 -43.88
N VAL A 858 -15.38 -51.69 -43.92
CA VAL A 858 -16.50 -51.69 -44.89
C VAL A 858 -17.38 -50.47 -44.67
N LYS A 859 -17.76 -50.18 -43.42
CA LYS A 859 -18.52 -48.99 -43.05
C LYS A 859 -17.85 -47.70 -43.53
N ASN A 860 -16.56 -47.53 -43.25
CA ASN A 860 -15.82 -46.33 -43.63
C ASN A 860 -15.68 -46.19 -45.15
N ARG A 861 -15.51 -47.30 -45.87
CA ARG A 861 -15.44 -47.32 -47.34
C ARG A 861 -16.77 -46.99 -48.00
N LEU A 862 -17.88 -47.53 -47.49
CA LEU A 862 -19.22 -47.35 -48.05
C LEU A 862 -19.95 -46.13 -47.51
N ARG A 863 -19.44 -45.54 -46.41
CA ARG A 863 -20.02 -44.38 -45.69
C ARG A 863 -21.46 -44.64 -45.21
N LEU A 864 -21.75 -45.87 -44.80
CA LEU A 864 -23.04 -46.27 -44.24
C LEU A 864 -23.14 -45.93 -42.74
N SER A 865 -24.36 -45.82 -42.23
CA SER A 865 -24.60 -45.79 -40.77
C SER A 865 -24.39 -47.18 -40.17
N TRP A 866 -24.20 -47.25 -38.85
CA TRP A 866 -23.89 -48.53 -38.20
C TRP A 866 -25.03 -49.54 -38.28
N ASP A 867 -26.27 -49.08 -38.16
CA ASP A 867 -27.46 -49.94 -38.33
C ASP A 867 -27.61 -50.46 -39.77
N GLU A 868 -27.27 -49.66 -40.79
CA GLU A 868 -27.26 -50.09 -42.19
C GLU A 868 -26.13 -51.08 -42.51
N VAL A 869 -24.94 -50.89 -41.93
CA VAL A 869 -23.82 -51.82 -42.18
C VAL A 869 -24.01 -53.14 -41.43
N ALA A 870 -24.67 -53.12 -40.27
CA ALA A 870 -24.95 -54.32 -39.49
C ALA A 870 -25.81 -55.32 -40.27
N THR A 871 -26.76 -54.88 -41.11
CA THR A 871 -27.64 -55.78 -41.89
C THR A 871 -26.90 -56.61 -42.95
N PHE A 872 -25.62 -56.36 -43.20
CA PHE A 872 -24.83 -57.21 -44.11
C PHE A 872 -24.49 -58.56 -43.47
N TRP A 873 -24.54 -58.63 -42.13
CA TRP A 873 -24.18 -59.82 -41.37
C TRP A 873 -25.22 -60.21 -40.30
N ALA A 874 -26.04 -59.27 -39.83
CA ALA A 874 -27.05 -59.53 -38.82
C ALA A 874 -28.32 -60.13 -39.45
N ASP A 875 -28.84 -61.19 -38.82
CA ASP A 875 -30.11 -61.84 -39.21
C ASP A 875 -31.35 -61.10 -38.66
N THR A 876 -31.14 -60.09 -37.82
CA THR A 876 -32.18 -59.31 -37.14
C THR A 876 -31.97 -57.83 -37.38
N ILE A 877 -33.02 -57.10 -37.75
CA ILE A 877 -33.01 -55.64 -37.78
C ILE A 877 -33.54 -55.13 -36.44
N ASP A 878 -32.73 -54.33 -35.74
CA ASP A 878 -33.17 -53.69 -34.51
C ASP A 878 -34.30 -52.68 -34.80
N ALA A 879 -35.44 -52.90 -34.16
CA ALA A 879 -36.64 -52.07 -34.32
C ALA A 879 -36.80 -51.04 -33.19
N ARG A 880 -35.98 -51.09 -32.14
CA ARG A 880 -36.09 -50.22 -30.95
C ARG A 880 -35.70 -48.78 -31.28
N ASP A 881 -36.56 -47.83 -30.92
CA ASP A 881 -36.25 -46.40 -30.97
C ASP A 881 -35.59 -45.98 -29.66
N TYR A 882 -34.43 -45.31 -29.75
CA TYR A 882 -33.68 -44.81 -28.60
C TYR A 882 -33.77 -43.28 -28.50
N GLU A 883 -33.94 -42.77 -27.28
CA GLU A 883 -34.26 -41.34 -27.04
C GLU A 883 -33.19 -40.37 -27.55
N LYS A 884 -31.91 -40.78 -27.56
CA LYS A 884 -30.75 -39.95 -27.95
C LYS A 884 -30.17 -40.30 -29.33
N GLU A 885 -30.74 -41.27 -30.05
CA GLU A 885 -30.25 -41.69 -31.37
C GLU A 885 -31.27 -41.39 -32.47
N PRO A 886 -30.85 -41.37 -33.75
CA PRO A 886 -31.78 -41.41 -34.85
C PRO A 886 -32.73 -42.61 -34.71
N ARG A 887 -33.97 -42.47 -35.19
CA ARG A 887 -34.93 -43.57 -35.27
C ARG A 887 -34.30 -44.84 -35.85
N SER A 888 -34.74 -45.99 -35.35
CA SER A 888 -34.22 -47.29 -35.77
C SER A 888 -34.26 -47.45 -37.29
N LEU A 889 -33.34 -48.24 -37.86
CA LEU A 889 -33.35 -48.50 -39.31
C LEU A 889 -34.72 -48.99 -39.76
N TYR A 890 -35.35 -49.86 -38.96
CA TYR A 890 -36.69 -50.34 -39.22
C TYR A 890 -37.72 -49.20 -39.26
N ALA A 891 -37.73 -48.33 -38.24
CA ALA A 891 -38.65 -47.20 -38.20
C ALA A 891 -38.41 -46.20 -39.34
N ARG A 892 -37.15 -45.97 -39.74
CA ARG A 892 -36.78 -45.10 -40.87
C ARG A 892 -37.22 -45.67 -42.22
N ARG A 893 -37.16 -46.99 -42.39
CA ARG A 893 -37.42 -47.65 -43.68
C ARG A 893 -38.88 -48.12 -43.85
N PHE A 894 -39.51 -48.62 -42.79
CA PHE A 894 -40.84 -49.25 -42.85
C PHE A 894 -41.94 -48.43 -42.16
N LEU A 895 -41.60 -47.64 -41.14
CA LEU A 895 -42.57 -46.79 -40.40
C LEU A 895 -42.47 -45.30 -40.76
N GLY A 896 -41.65 -44.96 -41.74
CA GLY A 896 -41.47 -43.60 -42.22
C GLY A 896 -42.74 -43.07 -42.89
N LYS A 897 -43.26 -41.95 -42.38
CA LYS A 897 -44.45 -41.28 -42.96
C LYS A 897 -44.23 -40.76 -44.38
N ASP A 898 -42.97 -40.70 -44.83
CA ASP A 898 -42.58 -40.27 -46.17
C ASP A 898 -43.07 -41.22 -47.27
N PHE A 899 -43.51 -42.44 -46.92
CA PHE A 899 -43.97 -43.47 -47.87
C PHE A 899 -45.49 -43.70 -47.87
N GLY A 900 -46.27 -43.01 -47.03
CA GLY A 900 -47.73 -43.15 -46.93
C GLY A 900 -48.23 -43.52 -45.52
N PRO A 901 -49.52 -43.90 -45.37
CA PRO A 901 -50.04 -44.39 -44.10
C PRO A 901 -49.31 -45.69 -43.69
N VAL A 902 -48.89 -45.78 -42.44
CA VAL A 902 -48.22 -46.96 -41.88
C VAL A 902 -49.19 -48.13 -41.90
N ASP A 903 -48.81 -49.23 -42.55
CA ASP A 903 -49.59 -50.47 -42.55
C ASP A 903 -49.50 -51.14 -41.15
N PRO A 904 -50.63 -51.47 -40.51
CA PRO A 904 -50.67 -52.05 -39.17
C PRO A 904 -49.81 -53.32 -39.02
N ASN A 905 -49.60 -54.08 -40.09
CA ASN A 905 -48.78 -55.30 -40.07
C ASN A 905 -47.27 -55.02 -39.89
N PHE A 906 -46.82 -53.79 -40.13
CA PHE A 906 -45.43 -53.39 -39.90
C PHE A 906 -45.19 -52.82 -38.50
N VAL A 907 -46.23 -52.62 -37.68
CA VAL A 907 -46.06 -52.20 -36.29
C VAL A 907 -45.61 -53.43 -35.49
N PRO A 908 -44.37 -53.46 -34.97
CA PRO A 908 -43.85 -54.67 -34.34
C PRO A 908 -44.55 -54.92 -32.98
N ASP A 909 -45.01 -56.16 -32.75
CA ASP A 909 -45.58 -56.64 -31.48
C ASP A 909 -44.48 -57.03 -30.44
N GLY A 910 -43.23 -56.65 -30.69
CA GLY A 910 -42.05 -56.97 -29.86
C GLY A 910 -40.81 -56.14 -30.24
N ALA A 911 -39.71 -56.31 -29.50
CA ALA A 911 -38.51 -55.48 -29.64
C ALA A 911 -37.58 -55.86 -30.83
N GLN A 912 -37.81 -57.00 -31.51
CA GLN A 912 -36.97 -57.53 -32.58
C GLN A 912 -37.82 -58.21 -33.67
N LEU A 913 -37.39 -58.11 -34.93
CA LEU A 913 -37.98 -58.83 -36.08
C LEU A 913 -36.92 -59.74 -36.71
N THR A 914 -37.14 -61.05 -36.62
CA THR A 914 -36.22 -62.08 -37.12
C THR A 914 -36.49 -62.38 -38.60
N GLY A 915 -35.44 -62.41 -39.43
CA GLY A 915 -35.50 -62.98 -40.78
C GLY A 915 -35.15 -64.48 -40.79
N GLU A 916 -35.65 -65.23 -41.78
CA GLU A 916 -35.18 -66.60 -42.04
C GLU A 916 -33.87 -66.55 -42.85
N ALA A 917 -32.80 -67.17 -42.35
CA ALA A 917 -31.48 -67.19 -42.99
C ALA A 917 -31.45 -67.94 -44.34
N GLU A 918 -32.44 -68.81 -44.58
CA GLU A 918 -32.65 -69.48 -45.87
C GLU A 918 -34.14 -69.37 -46.24
N PRO A 919 -34.55 -68.39 -47.07
CA PRO A 919 -35.93 -68.31 -47.50
C PRO A 919 -36.27 -69.55 -48.34
N THR A 920 -37.32 -70.26 -47.93
CA THR A 920 -37.80 -71.48 -48.61
C THR A 920 -38.27 -71.23 -50.05
N GLU A 921 -38.50 -69.97 -50.42
CA GLU A 921 -38.76 -69.51 -51.79
C GLU A 921 -37.78 -68.39 -52.20
N PRO A 922 -37.10 -68.50 -53.36
CA PRO A 922 -36.25 -67.42 -53.86
C PRO A 922 -37.09 -66.21 -54.25
N VAL A 923 -36.73 -65.02 -53.74
CA VAL A 923 -37.35 -63.75 -54.15
C VAL A 923 -37.17 -63.60 -55.66
N THR A 924 -38.29 -63.50 -56.39
CA THR A 924 -38.26 -63.36 -57.84
C THR A 924 -38.08 -61.90 -58.26
N ASP A 925 -37.49 -61.64 -59.43
CA ASP A 925 -37.26 -60.27 -59.97
C ASP A 925 -38.53 -59.40 -60.02
N THR A 926 -39.71 -60.02 -59.96
CA THR A 926 -41.03 -59.37 -59.94
C THR A 926 -41.44 -58.81 -58.57
N GLU A 927 -40.81 -59.24 -57.48
CA GLU A 927 -41.13 -58.83 -56.11
C GLU A 927 -40.22 -57.72 -55.57
N LEU A 928 -39.12 -57.43 -56.27
CA LEU A 928 -38.27 -56.28 -55.97
C LEU A 928 -38.87 -55.01 -56.62
N PRO A 929 -39.12 -53.93 -55.87
CA PRO A 929 -39.60 -52.69 -56.45
C PRO A 929 -38.58 -52.15 -57.47
N ALA A 930 -39.05 -51.89 -58.69
CA ALA A 930 -38.24 -51.36 -59.78
C ALA A 930 -37.50 -50.10 -59.32
N CYS A 931 -36.17 -50.19 -59.27
CA CYS A 931 -35.30 -49.10 -58.85
C CYS A 931 -35.42 -47.94 -59.85
N SER A 932 -36.33 -46.99 -59.58
CA SER A 932 -36.39 -45.76 -60.37
C SER A 932 -35.11 -44.98 -60.12
N ARG A 933 -34.28 -44.84 -61.16
CA ARG A 933 -33.11 -43.94 -61.14
C ARG A 933 -33.60 -42.52 -60.90
N ARG A 934 -33.63 -42.08 -59.65
CA ARG A 934 -33.63 -40.64 -59.35
C ARG A 934 -32.24 -40.11 -59.65
N SER A 935 -32.19 -39.24 -60.64
CA SER A 935 -31.03 -38.43 -61.00
C SER A 935 -30.39 -37.81 -59.77
N ALA A 936 -29.13 -38.15 -59.51
CA ALA A 936 -28.27 -37.40 -58.62
C ALA A 936 -28.04 -36.00 -59.24
N SER A 937 -28.83 -35.00 -58.81
CA SER A 937 -28.41 -33.62 -59.01
C SER A 937 -27.31 -33.34 -58.00
N ALA A 938 -26.08 -33.22 -58.50
CA ALA A 938 -24.96 -32.70 -57.76
C ALA A 938 -25.30 -31.29 -57.24
N ARG A 939 -25.69 -31.17 -55.98
CA ARG A 939 -25.50 -29.93 -55.22
C ARG A 939 -24.16 -30.06 -54.51
N ALA A 940 -23.16 -29.45 -55.13
CA ALA A 940 -21.93 -29.08 -54.45
C ALA A 940 -22.30 -28.19 -53.26
N ILE A 941 -22.11 -28.71 -52.05
CA ILE A 941 -21.97 -27.88 -50.86
C ILE A 941 -20.47 -27.62 -50.76
N SER A 942 -20.06 -26.40 -51.10
CA SER A 942 -18.71 -25.91 -50.82
C SER A 942 -18.43 -25.96 -49.30
N PRO A 943 -17.19 -26.22 -48.89
CA PRO A 943 -16.82 -26.23 -47.49
C PRO A 943 -16.88 -24.80 -46.93
N CYS A 944 -17.56 -24.64 -45.80
CA CYS A 944 -17.39 -23.46 -44.96
C CYS A 944 -15.92 -23.41 -44.49
N SER A 945 -15.19 -22.37 -44.89
CA SER A 945 -13.95 -21.98 -44.22
C SER A 945 -14.23 -21.62 -42.75
N PRO A 946 -13.29 -21.89 -41.84
CA PRO A 946 -13.38 -21.44 -40.46
C PRO A 946 -13.15 -19.92 -40.40
N ARG A 947 -13.92 -19.22 -39.56
CA ARG A 947 -13.57 -17.86 -39.11
C ARG A 947 -12.37 -17.94 -38.16
N PRO A 948 -11.49 -16.92 -38.19
CA PRO A 948 -10.29 -16.90 -37.36
C PRO A 948 -10.65 -16.54 -35.91
N SER A 949 -10.11 -17.31 -34.98
CA SER A 949 -9.77 -16.89 -33.62
C SER A 949 -8.38 -17.42 -33.34
#